data_AF-A0A4Z0RBK0-F1
#
_entry.id   AF-A0A4Z0RBK0-F1
#
_cell.length_a   1.000
_cell.length_b   1.000
_cell.length_c   1.000
_cell.angle_alpha   90.00
_cell.angle_beta   90.00
_cell.angle_gamma   90.00
#
_symmetry.space_group_name_H-M   'P 1'
#
loop_
_entity.id
_entity.type
_entity.pdbx_description
1 polymer ?
#
loop_
_entity_poly.entity_id
_entity_poly.type
_entity_poly.pdbx_seq_one_letter_code
_entity_poly.pdbx_strand_id
1 'polypeptide(L)'
;MKTRHYRKIMAVLIIGLFMLQLIPARPAMAAVDQTAYYNEIGKKLEVMANKYNIPPALLKAVVWMESGWKQYKLDPTTGQPLTDQPLIGYDGIGIGIMQISSYNSTDTVTIERLKNDIDYNIEVGCQMLNQKWRANPKIGNGDRNVLENWYFAVWAYNSWGARNNPNFATTKPAYQDSVFSLLGQKYNSAIKFAPGATKISKDLLPPVNPPSLQSRWSTPSPTHAGDLVIDGNLLISSGGGPGADAANGDYWQNYARWGSYYALGFYNTAFNSPLVTDKATVSQKILSSYSKLLEEADALALERKDSSYATAAKYYWTVLEGPSLNAGLAERARIGLQSSLSKLLIETDKLSLAGTGSSLTSAVQYYCILLLGQNSDANLVAQAKTGLLGAYVKLLAEADKLALVGTDSANASAAQYYLTVQQGPILDAALTERAKIGYQKTCTPISNPPSTPPITPPTTPPPTSPPTTNQPDAVSITRLAGMRAEDTAIMISKEGWADKSSPVVLLARVDRFQDALAAAPLAKKLKAPLLLTSTSKLDNVVLQELKRLAPGGKVYVIGGEGAISKTVTNAIVGADLTFERISGNTAADTAAAIARKIGPNIQVILASSTSFPDALSASAPAAALGIPILLTDQGTLPESTKQVLKDFKVTKTYIVGGKFAISAAFDSAGGALASYGPLRLAGQTKYDTMLQIVKHFNQDPKSIVIATGETFADGLTGGAFAALSGSPMLLIPKEGVNVDTQAFLTSLSGKTTKTYILGGTGVICSNNEKLIGDILAH
;
A
#
# COMPACT_ATOMS: atom_id res chain seq x y z
N MET A 1 18.79 -78.76 -32.36
CA MET A 1 19.43 -77.41 -32.40
C MET A 1 19.13 -76.49 -31.20
N LYS A 2 18.47 -76.93 -30.12
CA LYS A 2 18.20 -76.08 -28.92
C LYS A 2 19.05 -76.37 -27.67
N THR A 3 19.92 -77.39 -27.67
CA THR A 3 20.70 -77.81 -26.48
C THR A 3 22.18 -77.40 -26.49
N ARG A 4 22.72 -76.90 -27.62
CA ARG A 4 24.13 -76.42 -27.70
C ARG A 4 24.32 -74.94 -27.33
N HIS A 5 23.26 -74.13 -27.30
CA HIS A 5 23.32 -72.71 -26.92
C HIS A 5 23.27 -72.49 -25.40
N TYR A 6 22.58 -73.36 -24.65
CA TYR A 6 22.49 -73.22 -23.18
C TYR A 6 23.77 -73.60 -22.43
N ARG A 7 24.64 -74.46 -22.99
CA ARG A 7 25.92 -74.82 -22.35
C ARG A 7 27.02 -73.75 -22.48
N LYS A 8 26.94 -72.83 -23.44
CA LYS A 8 27.90 -71.71 -23.56
C LYS A 8 27.56 -70.53 -22.64
N ILE A 9 26.28 -70.35 -22.28
CA ILE A 9 25.84 -69.24 -21.42
C ILE A 9 26.11 -69.54 -19.93
N MET A 10 26.00 -70.80 -19.50
CA MET A 10 26.32 -71.22 -18.12
C MET A 10 27.83 -71.27 -17.81
N ALA A 11 28.69 -71.54 -18.81
CA ALA A 11 30.15 -71.56 -18.59
C ALA A 11 30.76 -70.16 -18.45
N VAL A 12 30.15 -69.13 -19.07
CA VAL A 12 30.58 -67.72 -18.92
C VAL A 12 30.13 -67.12 -17.58
N LEU A 13 29.02 -67.61 -17.01
CA LEU A 13 28.53 -67.16 -15.70
C LEU A 13 29.32 -67.75 -14.51
N ILE A 14 29.94 -68.92 -14.64
CA ILE A 14 30.70 -69.54 -13.54
C ILE A 14 32.17 -69.08 -13.50
N ILE A 15 32.77 -68.66 -14.63
CA ILE A 15 34.14 -68.09 -14.65
C ILE A 15 34.12 -66.61 -14.22
N GLY A 16 33.03 -65.87 -14.46
CA GLY A 16 32.87 -64.49 -13.97
C GLY A 16 32.65 -64.38 -12.46
N LEU A 17 32.22 -65.46 -11.79
CA LEU A 17 31.95 -65.49 -10.34
C LEU A 17 33.15 -65.95 -9.50
N PHE A 18 34.25 -66.41 -10.12
CA PHE A 18 35.48 -66.80 -9.41
C PHE A 18 36.69 -65.86 -9.64
N MET A 19 36.58 -64.86 -10.53
CA MET A 19 37.58 -63.79 -10.72
C MET A 19 37.21 -62.49 -9.96
N LEU A 20 36.65 -62.63 -8.75
CA LEU A 20 36.34 -61.52 -7.84
C LEU A 20 36.90 -61.75 -6.43
N GLN A 21 37.80 -62.73 -6.25
CA GLN A 21 38.34 -63.12 -4.93
C GLN A 21 39.84 -62.93 -4.72
N LEU A 22 40.54 -62.11 -5.52
CA LEU A 22 41.91 -61.69 -5.21
C LEU A 22 42.16 -60.23 -5.60
N ILE A 23 41.42 -59.31 -4.98
CA ILE A 23 41.92 -57.95 -4.77
C ILE A 23 42.36 -57.93 -3.31
N PRO A 24 43.64 -57.63 -2.98
CA PRO A 24 44.03 -57.46 -1.59
C PRO A 24 43.09 -56.42 -0.98
N ALA A 25 42.44 -56.77 0.12
CA ALA A 25 41.57 -55.85 0.85
C ALA A 25 42.38 -54.57 1.08
N ARG A 26 42.01 -53.49 0.38
CA ARG A 26 42.51 -52.17 0.73
C ARG A 26 42.13 -51.98 2.20
N PRO A 27 43.05 -51.57 3.08
CA PRO A 27 42.68 -51.25 4.44
C PRO A 27 41.52 -50.27 4.33
N ALA A 28 40.42 -50.57 5.02
CA ALA A 28 39.30 -49.65 5.15
C ALA A 28 39.82 -48.41 5.87
N MET A 29 40.38 -47.48 5.09
CA MET A 29 40.67 -46.13 5.52
C MET A 29 39.33 -45.59 6.02
N ALA A 30 39.29 -45.20 7.29
CA ALA A 30 38.11 -44.73 7.97
C ALA A 30 37.29 -43.84 7.02
N ALA A 31 36.05 -44.24 6.72
CA ALA A 31 35.11 -43.39 6.03
C ALA A 31 34.85 -42.19 6.95
N VAL A 32 35.63 -41.13 6.76
CA VAL A 32 35.50 -39.88 7.51
C VAL A 32 34.10 -39.33 7.24
N ASP A 33 33.44 -38.88 8.31
CA ASP A 33 32.01 -38.67 8.35
C ASP A 33 31.56 -37.51 7.45
N GLN A 34 31.25 -37.80 6.20
CA GLN A 34 30.65 -36.86 5.23
C GLN A 34 29.38 -36.21 5.80
N THR A 35 28.70 -36.87 6.74
CA THR A 35 27.56 -36.34 7.48
C THR A 35 27.94 -35.12 8.31
N ALA A 36 29.10 -35.12 8.97
CA ALA A 36 29.54 -34.01 9.81
C ALA A 36 29.76 -32.72 8.99
N TYR A 37 30.39 -32.83 7.81
CA TYR A 37 30.60 -31.71 6.89
C TYR A 37 29.27 -31.08 6.44
N TYR A 38 28.34 -31.91 5.95
CA TYR A 38 27.05 -31.40 5.49
C TYR A 38 26.19 -30.88 6.65
N ASN A 39 26.29 -31.44 7.85
CA ASN A 39 25.63 -30.91 9.03
C ASN A 39 26.15 -29.51 9.41
N GLU A 40 27.46 -29.27 9.32
CA GLU A 40 28.05 -27.97 9.59
C GLU A 40 27.56 -26.91 8.60
N ILE A 41 27.64 -27.20 7.30
CA ILE A 41 27.14 -26.28 6.26
C ILE A 41 25.64 -26.06 6.43
N GLY A 42 24.88 -27.10 6.76
CA GLY A 42 23.43 -27.00 6.99
C GLY A 42 23.08 -26.00 8.09
N LYS A 43 23.85 -25.99 9.19
CA LYS A 43 23.69 -25.01 10.27
C LYS A 43 24.03 -23.59 9.83
N LYS A 44 25.12 -23.40 9.07
CA LYS A 44 25.48 -22.09 8.50
C LYS A 44 24.38 -21.53 7.61
N LEU A 45 23.81 -22.38 6.75
CA LEU A 45 22.67 -22.03 5.90
C LEU A 45 21.43 -21.69 6.72
N GLU A 46 21.10 -22.44 7.77
CA GLU A 46 19.96 -22.10 8.66
C GLU A 46 20.14 -20.75 9.33
N VAL A 47 21.32 -20.50 9.91
CA VAL A 47 21.63 -19.22 10.58
C VAL A 47 21.48 -18.06 9.60
N MET A 48 22.07 -18.17 8.40
CA MET A 48 21.99 -17.11 7.41
C MET A 48 20.60 -16.96 6.80
N ALA A 49 19.87 -18.05 6.55
CA ALA A 49 18.51 -18.00 6.03
C ALA A 49 17.57 -17.30 7.02
N ASN A 50 17.61 -17.69 8.30
CA ASN A 50 16.83 -17.06 9.35
C ASN A 50 17.24 -15.60 9.56
N LYS A 51 18.55 -15.31 9.56
CA LYS A 51 19.06 -13.94 9.55
C LYS A 51 18.37 -13.16 8.44
N TYR A 52 18.37 -13.63 7.20
CA TYR A 52 17.82 -12.92 6.04
C TYR A 52 16.32 -13.13 5.76
N ASN A 53 15.59 -13.77 6.67
CA ASN A 53 14.17 -14.08 6.54
C ASN A 53 13.81 -14.82 5.24
N ILE A 54 14.61 -15.82 4.95
CA ILE A 54 14.40 -16.81 3.89
C ILE A 54 14.13 -18.14 4.59
N PRO A 55 13.11 -18.92 4.21
CA PRO A 55 12.95 -20.27 4.76
C PRO A 55 14.24 -21.08 4.58
N PRO A 56 14.86 -21.59 5.66
CA PRO A 56 16.08 -22.39 5.57
C PRO A 56 15.99 -23.55 4.57
N ALA A 57 14.87 -24.26 4.50
CA ALA A 57 14.62 -25.32 3.52
C ALA A 57 14.73 -24.81 2.07
N LEU A 58 14.20 -23.61 1.79
CA LEU A 58 14.31 -22.97 0.48
C LEU A 58 15.76 -22.63 0.14
N LEU A 59 16.49 -21.98 1.06
CA LEU A 59 17.88 -21.61 0.83
C LEU A 59 18.73 -22.86 0.57
N LYS A 60 18.54 -23.91 1.38
CA LYS A 60 19.21 -25.21 1.22
C LYS A 60 18.94 -25.86 -0.14
N ALA A 61 17.71 -25.75 -0.66
CA ALA A 61 17.36 -26.27 -1.98
C ALA A 61 18.01 -25.45 -3.12
N VAL A 62 18.05 -24.12 -2.97
CA VAL A 62 18.80 -23.23 -3.89
C VAL A 62 20.28 -23.59 -3.90
N VAL A 63 20.92 -23.70 -2.73
CA VAL A 63 22.34 -24.06 -2.60
C VAL A 63 22.65 -25.43 -3.21
N TRP A 64 21.74 -26.40 -3.05
CA TRP A 64 21.89 -27.71 -3.70
C TRP A 64 21.87 -27.59 -5.22
N MET A 65 20.94 -26.81 -5.77
CA MET A 65 20.89 -26.57 -7.21
C MET A 65 22.11 -25.83 -7.74
N GLU A 66 22.65 -24.87 -6.98
CA GLU A 66 23.80 -24.08 -7.41
C GLU A 66 25.10 -24.87 -7.35
N SER A 67 25.36 -25.59 -6.26
CA SER A 67 26.68 -26.18 -6.03
C SER A 67 26.66 -27.60 -5.48
N GLY A 68 25.50 -28.16 -5.14
CA GLY A 68 25.43 -29.39 -4.33
C GLY A 68 26.07 -29.20 -2.95
N TRP A 69 25.94 -28.00 -2.37
CA TRP A 69 26.48 -27.59 -1.06
C TRP A 69 28.01 -27.54 -1.00
N LYS A 70 28.65 -27.15 -2.10
CA LYS A 70 30.11 -27.12 -2.22
C LYS A 70 30.60 -25.68 -2.37
N GLN A 71 31.36 -25.21 -1.38
CA GLN A 71 32.17 -24.01 -1.54
C GLN A 71 33.45 -24.29 -2.37
N TYR A 72 33.98 -25.50 -2.25
CA TYR A 72 35.24 -25.94 -2.85
C TYR A 72 35.06 -27.21 -3.68
N LYS A 73 36.02 -27.52 -4.56
CA LYS A 73 36.09 -28.84 -5.20
C LYS A 73 36.29 -29.92 -4.14
N LEU A 74 35.83 -31.13 -4.43
CA LEU A 74 36.05 -32.28 -3.55
C LEU A 74 37.21 -33.12 -4.08
N ASP A 75 38.03 -33.63 -3.17
CA ASP A 75 39.04 -34.63 -3.48
C ASP A 75 38.36 -35.92 -3.97
N PRO A 76 38.74 -36.46 -5.14
CA PRO A 76 38.06 -37.62 -5.74
C PRO A 76 38.28 -38.93 -4.97
N THR A 77 39.26 -38.97 -4.07
CA THR A 77 39.64 -40.16 -3.28
C THR A 77 39.03 -40.13 -1.89
N THR A 78 39.01 -38.97 -1.25
CA THR A 78 38.57 -38.80 0.15
C THR A 78 37.20 -38.15 0.28
N GLY A 79 36.70 -37.48 -0.76
CA GLY A 79 35.45 -36.72 -0.73
C GLY A 79 35.52 -35.44 0.10
N GLN A 80 36.70 -35.07 0.62
CA GLN A 80 36.89 -33.87 1.44
C GLN A 80 37.02 -32.61 0.57
N PRO A 81 36.62 -31.42 1.08
CA PRO A 81 36.83 -30.16 0.38
C PRO A 81 38.32 -29.82 0.23
N LEU A 82 38.72 -29.51 -1.00
CA LEU A 82 40.02 -28.94 -1.33
C LEU A 82 39.94 -27.42 -1.11
N THR A 83 40.20 -26.95 0.12
CA THR A 83 39.98 -25.55 0.52
C THR A 83 40.82 -24.52 -0.24
N ASP A 84 41.84 -24.97 -0.97
CA ASP A 84 42.68 -24.19 -1.90
C ASP A 84 42.09 -24.12 -3.32
N GLN A 85 41.02 -24.87 -3.60
CA GLN A 85 40.36 -24.96 -4.89
C GLN A 85 38.88 -24.56 -4.79
N PRO A 86 38.57 -23.25 -4.76
CA PRO A 86 37.20 -22.77 -4.72
C PRO A 86 36.39 -23.30 -5.93
N LEU A 87 35.11 -23.56 -5.70
CA LEU A 87 34.20 -23.99 -6.75
C LEU A 87 33.91 -22.82 -7.68
N ILE A 88 34.32 -22.93 -8.94
CA ILE A 88 33.99 -21.98 -10.00
C ILE A 88 33.00 -22.66 -10.95
N GLY A 89 31.92 -21.96 -11.26
CA GLY A 89 30.84 -22.40 -12.15
C GLY A 89 31.35 -22.71 -13.55
N TYR A 90 30.57 -23.51 -14.29
CA TYR A 90 30.93 -23.92 -15.65
C TYR A 90 31.05 -22.74 -16.63
N ASP A 91 30.35 -21.64 -16.36
CA ASP A 91 30.43 -20.38 -17.10
C ASP A 91 31.68 -19.54 -16.78
N GLY A 92 32.49 -19.98 -15.82
CA GLY A 92 33.72 -19.31 -15.39
C GLY A 92 33.50 -18.10 -14.48
N ILE A 93 32.25 -17.78 -14.11
CA ILE A 93 31.91 -16.57 -13.35
C ILE A 93 31.13 -16.84 -12.06
N GLY A 94 30.46 -17.98 -11.92
CA GLY A 94 29.82 -18.34 -10.65
C GLY A 94 30.85 -18.72 -9.58
N ILE A 95 30.87 -18.04 -8.43
CA ILE A 95 31.82 -18.33 -7.35
C ILE A 95 31.13 -19.00 -6.15
N GLY A 96 31.67 -20.12 -5.70
CA GLY A 96 31.40 -20.73 -4.41
C GLY A 96 30.01 -21.35 -4.26
N ILE A 97 29.58 -21.54 -3.02
CA ILE A 97 28.42 -22.35 -2.64
C ILE A 97 27.08 -21.81 -3.20
N MET A 98 26.95 -20.49 -3.34
CA MET A 98 25.77 -19.82 -3.92
C MET A 98 25.94 -19.47 -5.41
N GLN A 99 27.08 -19.82 -6.02
CA GLN A 99 27.44 -19.50 -7.41
C GLN A 99 27.23 -18.01 -7.76
N ILE A 100 27.76 -17.12 -6.91
CA ILE A 100 27.61 -15.67 -7.09
C ILE A 100 28.33 -15.24 -8.36
N SER A 101 27.62 -14.58 -9.28
CA SER A 101 28.15 -14.08 -10.57
C SER A 101 27.94 -12.57 -10.77
N SER A 102 27.30 -11.89 -9.83
CA SER A 102 26.99 -10.46 -9.88
C SER A 102 27.92 -9.68 -8.95
N TYR A 103 29.15 -9.45 -9.38
CA TYR A 103 30.18 -8.68 -8.67
C TYR A 103 31.00 -7.83 -9.65
N ASN A 104 31.68 -6.80 -9.15
CA ASN A 104 32.61 -6.02 -9.96
C ASN A 104 33.87 -6.86 -10.24
N SER A 105 34.18 -7.12 -11.51
CA SER A 105 35.32 -7.96 -11.90
C SER A 105 36.69 -7.37 -11.53
N THR A 106 36.76 -6.08 -11.17
CA THR A 106 38.00 -5.43 -10.72
C THR A 106 38.15 -5.39 -9.20
N ASP A 107 37.11 -5.77 -8.44
CA ASP A 107 37.14 -5.80 -6.98
C ASP A 107 37.73 -7.14 -6.48
N THR A 108 39.05 -7.21 -6.48
CA THR A 108 39.79 -8.41 -6.08
C THR A 108 39.54 -8.81 -4.63
N VAL A 109 39.27 -7.85 -3.74
CA VAL A 109 38.98 -8.11 -2.32
C VAL A 109 37.65 -8.86 -2.18
N THR A 110 36.60 -8.37 -2.84
CA THR A 110 35.30 -9.06 -2.83
C THR A 110 35.40 -10.44 -3.48
N ILE A 111 36.11 -10.56 -4.60
CA ILE A 111 36.30 -11.84 -5.30
C ILE A 111 37.01 -12.86 -4.41
N GLU A 112 38.09 -12.46 -3.72
CA GLU A 112 38.81 -13.36 -2.82
C GLU A 112 37.98 -13.77 -1.60
N ARG A 113 37.14 -12.87 -1.07
CA ARG A 113 36.17 -13.25 -0.02
C ARG A 113 35.13 -14.23 -0.54
N LEU A 114 34.56 -14.01 -1.72
CA LEU A 114 33.58 -14.93 -2.31
C LEU A 114 34.15 -16.34 -2.51
N LYS A 115 35.45 -16.46 -2.83
CA LYS A 115 36.16 -17.75 -3.00
C LYS A 115 36.45 -18.45 -1.68
N ASN A 116 36.87 -17.70 -0.66
CA ASN A 116 37.50 -18.27 0.53
C ASN A 116 36.68 -18.16 1.83
N ASP A 117 35.63 -17.35 1.84
CA ASP A 117 34.73 -17.13 2.98
C ASP A 117 33.33 -17.65 2.64
N ILE A 118 33.02 -18.85 3.13
CA ILE A 118 31.73 -19.51 2.89
C ILE A 118 30.56 -18.71 3.47
N ASP A 119 30.74 -18.09 4.64
CA ASP A 119 29.67 -17.35 5.31
C ASP A 119 29.35 -16.07 4.52
N TYR A 120 30.38 -15.38 4.00
CA TYR A 120 30.21 -14.25 3.10
C TYR A 120 29.56 -14.64 1.78
N ASN A 121 29.94 -15.78 1.19
CA ASN A 121 29.34 -16.27 -0.05
C ASN A 121 27.82 -16.55 0.13
N ILE A 122 27.46 -17.23 1.22
CA ILE A 122 26.06 -17.48 1.60
C ILE A 122 25.32 -16.16 1.82
N GLU A 123 25.91 -15.24 2.57
CA GLU A 123 25.32 -13.94 2.88
C GLU A 123 25.00 -13.11 1.62
N VAL A 124 25.94 -13.02 0.67
CA VAL A 124 25.70 -12.33 -0.61
C VAL A 124 24.57 -12.99 -1.40
N GLY A 125 24.51 -14.32 -1.41
CA GLY A 125 23.42 -15.06 -2.05
C GLY A 125 22.04 -14.78 -1.41
N CYS A 126 21.97 -14.74 -0.09
CA CYS A 126 20.76 -14.36 0.64
C CYS A 126 20.31 -12.93 0.31
N GLN A 127 21.25 -11.98 0.25
CA GLN A 127 20.96 -10.60 -0.13
C GLN A 127 20.42 -10.50 -1.56
N MET A 128 21.00 -11.25 -2.50
CA MET A 128 20.53 -11.32 -3.87
C MET A 128 19.10 -11.91 -3.95
N LEU A 129 18.82 -13.01 -3.26
CA LEU A 129 17.45 -13.57 -3.18
C LEU A 129 16.45 -12.55 -2.63
N ASN A 130 16.80 -11.79 -1.59
CA ASN A 130 15.97 -10.74 -1.04
C ASN A 130 15.77 -9.56 -2.01
N GLN A 131 16.81 -9.19 -2.76
CA GLN A 131 16.69 -8.20 -3.83
C GLN A 131 15.72 -8.69 -4.91
N LYS A 132 15.85 -9.96 -5.34
CA LYS A 132 14.93 -10.55 -6.33
C LYS A 132 13.51 -10.65 -5.79
N TRP A 133 13.34 -11.00 -4.52
CA TRP A 133 12.03 -10.96 -3.88
C TRP A 133 11.40 -9.58 -4.02
N ARG A 134 12.11 -8.50 -3.68
CA ARG A 134 11.57 -7.12 -3.77
C ARG A 134 11.32 -6.67 -5.21
N ALA A 135 12.24 -6.98 -6.11
CA ALA A 135 12.30 -6.42 -7.45
C ALA A 135 11.55 -7.24 -8.50
N ASN A 136 10.78 -8.27 -8.11
CA ASN A 136 10.02 -9.11 -9.03
C ASN A 136 8.58 -9.32 -8.52
N PRO A 137 7.66 -9.77 -9.40
CA PRO A 137 6.25 -9.89 -9.06
C PRO A 137 6.00 -10.80 -7.86
N LYS A 138 4.89 -10.55 -7.17
CA LYS A 138 4.54 -11.27 -5.95
C LYS A 138 3.53 -12.36 -6.22
N ILE A 139 3.75 -13.50 -5.58
CA ILE A 139 2.80 -14.58 -5.43
C ILE A 139 2.19 -14.48 -4.03
N GLY A 140 0.87 -14.66 -3.94
CA GLY A 140 0.15 -14.71 -2.68
C GLY A 140 0.13 -13.40 -1.89
N ASN A 141 -0.02 -13.56 -0.58
CA ASN A 141 -0.04 -12.49 0.43
C ASN A 141 1.36 -11.94 0.77
N GLY A 142 2.41 -12.44 0.11
CA GLY A 142 3.79 -12.05 0.41
C GLY A 142 4.31 -12.55 1.76
N ASP A 143 3.67 -13.56 2.36
CA ASP A 143 4.21 -14.26 3.51
C ASP A 143 5.51 -14.96 3.10
N ARG A 144 6.61 -14.59 3.74
CA ARG A 144 7.95 -15.12 3.48
C ARG A 144 8.11 -16.55 3.99
N ASN A 145 7.27 -17.01 4.90
CA ASN A 145 7.29 -18.41 5.32
C ASN A 145 6.42 -19.32 4.45
N VAL A 146 5.79 -18.82 3.39
CA VAL A 146 5.13 -19.67 2.40
C VAL A 146 6.11 -19.93 1.25
N LEU A 147 6.52 -21.20 1.07
CA LEU A 147 7.57 -21.58 0.12
C LEU A 147 7.23 -21.13 -1.30
N GLU A 148 5.99 -21.32 -1.74
CA GLU A 148 5.55 -20.96 -3.09
C GLU A 148 5.56 -19.46 -3.38
N ASN A 149 5.49 -18.60 -2.35
CA ASN A 149 5.57 -17.16 -2.56
C ASN A 149 6.95 -16.73 -3.11
N TRP A 150 7.99 -17.56 -2.93
CA TRP A 150 9.36 -17.30 -3.38
C TRP A 150 9.64 -17.66 -4.83
N TYR A 151 8.71 -18.33 -5.52
CA TYR A 151 8.95 -18.92 -6.83
C TYR A 151 9.56 -17.92 -7.83
N PHE A 152 9.06 -16.68 -7.87
CA PHE A 152 9.61 -15.64 -8.73
C PHE A 152 10.97 -15.10 -8.31
N ALA A 153 11.22 -15.01 -7.00
CA ALA A 153 12.52 -14.62 -6.50
C ALA A 153 13.58 -15.65 -6.89
N VAL A 154 13.23 -16.95 -6.78
CA VAL A 154 14.07 -18.08 -7.17
C VAL A 154 14.29 -18.12 -8.68
N TRP A 155 13.24 -17.90 -9.48
CA TRP A 155 13.39 -17.80 -10.93
C TRP A 155 14.31 -16.64 -11.32
N ALA A 156 14.07 -15.45 -10.78
CA ALA A 156 14.88 -14.27 -11.06
C ALA A 156 16.32 -14.37 -10.51
N TYR A 157 16.56 -15.22 -9.50
CA TYR A 157 17.91 -15.53 -9.00
C TYR A 157 18.75 -16.19 -10.09
N ASN A 158 18.18 -17.16 -10.82
CA ASN A 158 18.84 -17.81 -11.95
C ASN A 158 18.68 -17.08 -13.30
N SER A 159 18.22 -15.82 -13.29
CA SER A 159 17.91 -14.99 -14.46
C SER A 159 16.63 -15.36 -15.24
N TRP A 160 15.99 -14.32 -15.78
CA TRP A 160 14.82 -14.33 -16.66
C TRP A 160 15.13 -14.83 -18.09
N GLY A 161 16.19 -15.62 -18.32
CA GLY A 161 16.49 -16.16 -19.65
C GLY A 161 15.39 -17.11 -20.17
N ALA A 162 15.20 -17.17 -21.49
CA ALA A 162 14.21 -18.06 -22.11
C ALA A 162 14.37 -19.53 -21.69
N ARG A 163 15.62 -19.99 -21.50
CA ARG A 163 15.96 -21.34 -21.01
C ARG A 163 15.39 -21.68 -19.63
N ASN A 164 15.10 -20.65 -18.81
CA ASN A 164 14.61 -20.78 -17.43
C ASN A 164 13.13 -20.46 -17.29
N ASN A 165 12.49 -20.04 -18.38
CA ASN A 165 11.09 -19.73 -18.39
C ASN A 165 10.29 -21.00 -18.73
N PRO A 166 9.44 -21.51 -17.82
CA PRO A 166 8.71 -22.77 -18.04
C PRO A 166 7.71 -22.69 -19.21
N ASN A 167 7.43 -21.49 -19.72
CA ASN A 167 6.61 -21.30 -20.91
C ASN A 167 7.27 -21.78 -22.20
N PHE A 168 8.60 -21.82 -22.27
CA PHE A 168 9.33 -22.30 -23.43
C PHE A 168 9.64 -23.80 -23.34
N ALA A 169 9.54 -24.51 -24.47
CA ALA A 169 9.91 -25.92 -24.54
C ALA A 169 11.44 -26.05 -24.51
N THR A 170 11.97 -26.77 -23.53
CA THR A 170 13.40 -27.09 -23.41
C THR A 170 13.55 -28.56 -23.02
N THR A 171 14.75 -29.12 -23.18
CA THR A 171 15.06 -30.52 -22.80
C THR A 171 15.34 -30.70 -21.30
N LYS A 172 15.33 -29.62 -20.51
CA LYS A 172 15.64 -29.61 -19.07
C LYS A 172 14.54 -28.88 -18.30
N PRO A 173 14.17 -29.32 -17.08
CA PRO A 173 13.26 -28.56 -16.24
C PRO A 173 13.78 -27.15 -15.96
N ALA A 174 12.87 -26.19 -15.78
CA ALA A 174 13.26 -24.84 -15.37
C ALA A 174 13.93 -24.87 -13.98
N TYR A 175 14.79 -23.87 -13.72
CA TYR A 175 15.60 -23.82 -12.51
C TYR A 175 14.73 -23.84 -11.24
N GLN A 176 13.76 -22.94 -11.14
CA GLN A 176 12.85 -22.85 -10.01
C GLN A 176 11.99 -24.11 -9.84
N ASP A 177 11.59 -24.77 -10.93
CA ASP A 177 10.87 -26.05 -10.83
C ASP A 177 11.77 -27.15 -10.27
N SER A 178 13.07 -27.10 -10.55
CA SER A 178 14.07 -28.02 -10.00
C SER A 178 14.29 -27.76 -8.52
N VAL A 179 14.47 -26.50 -8.10
CA VAL A 179 14.54 -26.10 -6.68
C VAL A 179 13.30 -26.60 -5.92
N PHE A 180 12.11 -26.38 -6.46
CA PHE A 180 10.86 -26.80 -5.84
C PHE A 180 10.68 -28.33 -5.84
N SER A 181 11.26 -29.05 -6.80
CA SER A 181 11.30 -30.52 -6.78
C SER A 181 12.12 -31.05 -5.60
N LEU A 182 13.24 -30.40 -5.28
CA LEU A 182 14.12 -30.83 -4.20
C LEU A 182 13.47 -30.66 -2.84
N LEU A 183 12.67 -29.60 -2.65
CA LEU A 183 11.89 -29.41 -1.42
C LEU A 183 10.98 -30.62 -1.13
N GLY A 184 10.49 -31.30 -2.17
CA GLY A 184 9.63 -32.48 -2.07
C GLY A 184 10.34 -33.84 -1.99
N GLN A 185 11.68 -33.91 -2.08
CA GLN A 185 12.42 -35.17 -2.08
C GLN A 185 13.23 -35.37 -0.81
N LYS A 186 13.04 -36.52 -0.15
CA LYS A 186 13.76 -36.91 1.07
C LYS A 186 14.89 -37.89 0.73
N TYR A 187 16.12 -37.43 0.49
CA TYR A 187 17.26 -38.37 0.29
C TYR A 187 18.65 -37.79 0.65
N ASN A 188 19.08 -38.03 1.88
CA ASN A 188 20.30 -38.73 2.34
C ASN A 188 20.15 -38.85 3.87
N SER A 189 20.59 -39.92 4.54
CA SER A 189 20.45 -40.04 6.01
C SER A 189 21.14 -38.90 6.78
N ALA A 190 22.11 -38.25 6.14
CA ALA A 190 22.82 -37.06 6.61
C ALA A 190 22.10 -35.73 6.33
N ILE A 191 21.24 -35.64 5.31
CA ILE A 191 20.62 -34.39 4.85
C ILE A 191 19.12 -34.61 4.71
N LYS A 192 18.34 -34.14 5.70
CA LYS A 192 16.88 -34.19 5.65
C LYS A 192 16.36 -32.97 4.91
N PHE A 193 15.73 -33.19 3.75
CA PHE A 193 14.88 -32.21 3.09
C PHE A 193 13.40 -32.57 3.32
N ALA A 194 12.64 -31.63 3.88
CA ALA A 194 11.16 -31.51 3.88
C ALA A 194 10.78 -30.17 4.55
N PRO A 195 9.67 -29.50 4.17
CA PRO A 195 8.50 -30.06 3.50
C PRO A 195 8.38 -29.71 2.01
N GLY A 196 7.55 -30.51 1.32
CA GLY A 196 7.27 -30.37 -0.10
C GLY A 196 6.77 -28.97 -0.47
N ALA A 197 6.90 -28.62 -1.74
CA ALA A 197 6.39 -27.37 -2.29
C ALA A 197 5.65 -27.67 -3.60
N THR A 198 4.55 -26.97 -3.81
CA THR A 198 3.75 -27.11 -5.03
C THR A 198 4.42 -26.35 -6.16
N LYS A 199 4.73 -27.07 -7.25
CA LYS A 199 5.18 -26.44 -8.48
C LYS A 199 4.06 -25.62 -9.11
N ILE A 200 4.42 -24.48 -9.68
CA ILE A 200 3.45 -23.63 -10.37
C ILE A 200 3.18 -24.24 -11.74
N SER A 201 1.92 -24.54 -12.06
CA SER A 201 1.54 -24.99 -13.40
C SER A 201 1.94 -23.94 -14.44
N LYS A 202 2.43 -24.40 -15.60
CA LYS A 202 2.76 -23.56 -16.75
C LYS A 202 1.65 -22.57 -17.10
N ASP A 203 0.39 -23.02 -17.02
CA ASP A 203 -0.79 -22.21 -17.36
C ASP A 203 -1.03 -21.04 -16.38
N LEU A 204 -0.35 -21.03 -15.23
CA LEU A 204 -0.43 -19.98 -14.21
C LEU A 204 0.76 -18.98 -14.29
N LEU A 205 1.65 -19.15 -15.27
CA LEU A 205 2.85 -18.34 -15.48
C LEU A 205 2.62 -17.25 -16.55
N PRO A 206 3.44 -16.17 -16.59
CA PRO A 206 3.18 -15.02 -17.43
C PRO A 206 3.54 -15.35 -18.88
N PRO A 207 2.75 -14.91 -19.86
CA PRO A 207 3.18 -15.04 -21.25
C PRO A 207 4.43 -14.17 -21.57
N VAL A 208 4.73 -13.16 -20.73
CA VAL A 208 5.79 -12.16 -20.95
C VAL A 208 6.95 -12.26 -19.95
N ASN A 209 8.15 -11.86 -20.39
CA ASN A 209 9.38 -12.04 -19.64
C ASN A 209 10.32 -10.81 -19.74
N PRO A 210 10.75 -10.18 -18.63
CA PRO A 210 10.31 -10.44 -17.26
C PRO A 210 8.84 -10.03 -17.05
N PRO A 211 8.11 -10.69 -16.14
CA PRO A 211 6.76 -10.31 -15.80
C PRO A 211 6.69 -8.94 -15.10
N SER A 212 5.62 -8.19 -15.37
CA SER A 212 5.42 -6.84 -14.80
C SER A 212 5.34 -6.88 -13.27
N LEU A 213 6.09 -5.99 -12.60
CA LEU A 213 6.12 -5.84 -11.14
C LEU A 213 4.76 -5.53 -10.50
N GLN A 214 3.84 -4.98 -11.29
CA GLN A 214 2.48 -4.68 -10.85
C GLN A 214 1.57 -5.92 -10.86
N SER A 215 1.99 -7.01 -11.52
CA SER A 215 1.24 -8.26 -11.57
C SER A 215 1.22 -8.95 -10.20
N ARG A 216 0.09 -9.58 -9.86
CA ARG A 216 -0.10 -10.35 -8.63
C ARG A 216 -0.64 -11.72 -8.97
N TRP A 217 -0.01 -12.75 -8.42
CA TRP A 217 -0.31 -14.12 -8.79
C TRP A 217 -0.78 -14.98 -7.63
N SER A 218 -1.49 -16.03 -8.00
CA SER A 218 -1.95 -17.04 -7.04
C SER A 218 -0.79 -17.75 -6.41
N THR A 219 -0.84 -17.93 -5.08
CA THR A 219 -0.09 -19.04 -4.49
C THR A 219 -0.71 -20.35 -5.00
N PRO A 220 0.08 -21.25 -5.61
CA PRO A 220 -0.35 -22.60 -5.95
C PRO A 220 -0.91 -23.33 -4.73
N SER A 221 -1.90 -24.21 -4.94
CA SER A 221 -2.50 -25.02 -3.89
C SER A 221 -2.15 -26.50 -4.10
N PRO A 222 -1.82 -27.26 -3.04
CA PRO A 222 -1.69 -26.81 -1.64
C PRO A 222 -0.48 -25.90 -1.42
N THR A 223 -0.54 -25.03 -0.41
CA THR A 223 0.60 -24.19 0.01
C THR A 223 1.37 -24.88 1.13
N HIS A 224 2.67 -24.61 1.21
CA HIS A 224 3.50 -25.21 2.25
C HIS A 224 4.23 -24.16 3.06
N ALA A 225 4.08 -24.26 4.38
CA ALA A 225 4.89 -23.50 5.31
C ALA A 225 6.33 -23.97 5.22
N GLY A 226 7.26 -23.02 5.13
CA GLY A 226 8.67 -23.26 5.33
C GLY A 226 9.00 -23.39 6.83
N ASP A 227 10.29 -23.41 7.09
CA ASP A 227 10.92 -23.55 8.39
C ASP A 227 11.55 -22.24 8.88
N LEU A 228 11.01 -21.09 8.44
CA LEU A 228 11.52 -19.78 8.82
C LEU A 228 11.30 -19.52 10.31
N VAL A 229 12.38 -19.27 11.03
CA VAL A 229 12.37 -18.78 12.41
C VAL A 229 12.73 -17.31 12.41
N ILE A 230 11.90 -16.50 13.05
CA ILE A 230 11.99 -15.05 12.98
C ILE A 230 12.61 -14.53 14.27
N ASP A 231 13.77 -13.91 14.14
CA ASP A 231 14.44 -13.22 15.24
C ASP A 231 14.04 -11.73 15.24
N GLY A 232 13.29 -11.33 16.27
CA GLY A 232 12.84 -9.96 16.50
C GLY A 232 13.96 -8.91 16.54
N ASN A 233 15.16 -9.31 16.98
CA ASN A 233 16.33 -8.43 17.05
C ASN A 233 17.08 -8.33 15.71
N LEU A 234 16.94 -9.33 14.82
CA LEU A 234 17.53 -9.32 13.48
C LEU A 234 16.60 -8.75 12.40
N LEU A 235 15.35 -8.42 12.75
CA LEU A 235 14.41 -7.68 11.88
C LEU A 235 15.02 -6.38 11.32
N ILE A 236 15.94 -5.79 12.08
CA ILE A 236 16.60 -4.51 11.78
C ILE A 236 17.86 -4.70 10.92
N SER A 237 18.59 -5.81 11.08
CA SER A 237 19.92 -6.00 10.48
C SER A 237 19.90 -6.67 9.10
N SER A 238 18.79 -7.28 8.73
CA SER A 238 18.74 -8.24 7.62
C SER A 238 17.72 -7.93 6.53
N GLY A 239 16.91 -6.89 6.71
CA GLY A 239 15.91 -6.50 5.73
C GLY A 239 14.79 -7.52 5.55
N GLY A 240 14.36 -8.18 6.61
CA GLY A 240 13.22 -9.08 6.57
C GLY A 240 12.56 -9.26 7.94
N GLY A 241 11.26 -9.50 7.89
CA GLY A 241 10.41 -9.84 9.02
C GLY A 241 9.08 -10.35 8.48
N PRO A 242 8.25 -10.98 9.32
CA PRO A 242 6.88 -11.35 8.97
C PRO A 242 6.05 -10.09 9.00
N GLY A 243 5.52 -9.69 7.84
CA GLY A 243 4.84 -8.40 7.68
C GLY A 243 5.80 -7.36 7.10
N ALA A 244 5.39 -6.80 5.97
CA ALA A 244 6.22 -6.02 5.04
C ALA A 244 6.73 -4.66 5.55
N ASP A 245 6.69 -4.35 6.85
CA ASP A 245 6.88 -2.97 7.32
C ASP A 245 8.16 -2.71 8.14
N ALA A 246 8.91 -3.71 8.62
CA ALA A 246 10.25 -3.46 9.19
C ALA A 246 11.36 -3.51 8.12
N ALA A 247 11.06 -4.13 6.97
CA ALA A 247 12.03 -4.59 5.99
C ALA A 247 12.48 -3.55 4.95
N ASN A 248 12.29 -2.24 5.16
CA ASN A 248 12.51 -1.24 4.11
C ASN A 248 13.58 -0.17 4.43
N GLY A 249 13.93 0.04 5.70
CA GLY A 249 14.85 1.12 6.09
C GLY A 249 16.18 1.13 5.34
N ASP A 250 16.93 0.02 5.37
CA ASP A 250 18.26 -0.08 4.72
C ASP A 250 18.19 -0.01 3.20
N TYR A 251 17.09 -0.46 2.60
CA TYR A 251 16.89 -0.34 1.15
C TYR A 251 16.75 1.12 0.73
N TRP A 252 15.86 1.86 1.41
CA TRP A 252 15.70 3.29 1.15
C TRP A 252 17.00 4.03 1.44
N GLN A 253 17.66 3.73 2.57
CA GLN A 253 18.90 4.37 2.97
C GLN A 253 20.02 4.27 1.91
N ASN A 254 20.14 3.10 1.27
CA ASN A 254 21.29 2.77 0.40
C ASN A 254 21.00 2.90 -1.10
N TYR A 255 19.75 2.73 -1.55
CA TYR A 255 19.45 2.57 -2.98
C TYR A 255 18.43 3.57 -3.54
N ALA A 256 17.75 4.36 -2.70
CA ALA A 256 16.74 5.32 -3.16
C ALA A 256 17.23 6.77 -3.11
N ARG A 257 16.91 7.54 -4.15
CA ARG A 257 17.12 9.00 -4.17
C ARG A 257 16.19 9.65 -3.14
N TRP A 258 16.74 10.46 -2.22
CA TRP A 258 16.05 10.98 -1.02
C TRP A 258 15.59 9.92 -0.01
N GLY A 259 16.26 8.76 -0.01
CA GLY A 259 15.85 7.61 0.78
C GLY A 259 16.05 7.74 2.28
N SER A 260 16.85 8.70 2.77
CA SER A 260 17.11 8.93 4.21
C SER A 260 15.83 9.28 4.98
N TYR A 261 14.96 10.12 4.37
CA TYR A 261 13.67 10.50 4.93
C TYR A 261 12.72 9.29 5.08
N TYR A 262 12.63 8.47 4.04
CA TYR A 262 11.79 7.27 4.05
C TYR A 262 12.34 6.18 4.97
N ALA A 263 13.67 6.00 4.98
CA ALA A 263 14.36 5.05 5.85
C ALA A 263 14.07 5.31 7.33
N LEU A 264 14.06 6.59 7.73
CA LEU A 264 13.80 7.01 9.10
C LEU A 264 12.40 6.61 9.59
N GLY A 265 11.38 6.64 8.73
CA GLY A 265 10.04 6.15 9.08
C GLY A 265 10.03 4.66 9.46
N PHE A 266 10.79 3.84 8.72
CA PHE A 266 10.95 2.41 9.03
C PHE A 266 11.73 2.18 10.31
N TYR A 267 12.82 2.93 10.53
CA TYR A 267 13.60 2.81 11.76
C TYR A 267 12.83 3.29 12.99
N ASN A 268 12.08 4.38 12.90
CA ASN A 268 11.22 4.85 14.00
C ASN A 268 10.13 3.83 14.31
N THR A 269 9.56 3.17 13.30
CA THR A 269 8.60 2.07 13.49
C THR A 269 9.23 0.89 14.22
N ALA A 270 10.43 0.45 13.82
CA ALA A 270 11.17 -0.60 14.51
C ALA A 270 11.59 -0.20 15.95
N PHE A 271 12.00 1.05 16.14
CA PHE A 271 12.34 1.62 17.44
C PHE A 271 11.14 1.63 18.39
N ASN A 272 9.93 1.89 17.87
CA ASN A 272 8.70 1.87 18.67
C ASN A 272 8.05 0.48 18.80
N SER A 273 8.53 -0.53 18.06
CA SER A 273 7.96 -1.88 18.09
C SER A 273 8.29 -2.61 19.40
N PRO A 274 7.32 -3.29 20.05
CA PRO A 274 7.56 -4.10 21.25
C PRO A 274 8.30 -5.40 20.95
N LEU A 275 8.37 -5.83 19.68
CA LEU A 275 9.08 -7.06 19.27
C LEU A 275 10.60 -6.88 19.19
N VAL A 276 11.05 -5.63 19.13
CA VAL A 276 12.46 -5.28 19.13
C VAL A 276 12.83 -4.97 20.57
N THR A 277 13.45 -5.93 21.26
CA THR A 277 13.85 -5.76 22.67
C THR A 277 15.18 -5.03 22.81
N ASP A 278 16.12 -5.27 21.89
CA ASP A 278 17.37 -4.50 21.82
C ASP A 278 17.24 -3.35 20.82
N LYS A 279 17.34 -2.11 21.32
CA LYS A 279 17.21 -0.89 20.51
C LYS A 279 18.55 -0.37 19.98
N ALA A 280 19.69 -0.98 20.33
CA ALA A 280 21.02 -0.44 20.00
C ALA A 280 21.22 -0.27 18.50
N THR A 281 20.96 -1.31 17.70
CA THR A 281 21.14 -1.27 16.24
C THR A 281 20.19 -0.29 15.56
N VAL A 282 18.91 -0.26 15.93
CA VAL A 282 17.96 0.69 15.33
C VAL A 282 18.27 2.12 15.75
N SER A 283 18.74 2.34 16.97
CA SER A 283 19.19 3.66 17.43
C SER A 283 20.36 4.17 16.59
N GLN A 284 21.35 3.32 16.30
CA GLN A 284 22.48 3.68 15.43
C GLN A 284 22.02 4.02 14.01
N LYS A 285 21.08 3.26 13.45
CA LYS A 285 20.51 3.54 12.13
C LYS A 285 19.73 4.85 12.09
N ILE A 286 18.93 5.15 13.12
CA ILE A 286 18.25 6.44 13.28
C ILE A 286 19.26 7.58 13.32
N LEU A 287 20.31 7.46 14.16
CA LEU A 287 21.36 8.47 14.25
C LEU A 287 22.07 8.70 12.92
N SER A 288 22.36 7.64 12.16
CA SER A 288 22.92 7.75 10.81
C SER A 288 21.98 8.47 9.85
N SER A 289 20.69 8.13 9.84
CA SER A 289 19.68 8.80 9.03
C SER A 289 19.47 10.25 9.44
N TYR A 290 19.50 10.58 10.74
CA TYR A 290 19.47 11.97 11.23
C TYR A 290 20.64 12.76 10.66
N SER A 291 21.88 12.27 10.81
CA SER A 291 23.06 12.98 10.30
C SER A 291 22.95 13.27 8.80
N LYS A 292 22.57 12.27 8.00
CA LYS A 292 22.41 12.42 6.54
C LYS A 292 21.27 13.37 6.18
N LEU A 293 20.13 13.27 6.87
CA LEU A 293 18.99 14.14 6.62
C LEU A 293 19.29 15.61 7.01
N LEU A 294 20.07 15.82 8.07
CA LEU A 294 20.58 17.13 8.47
C LEU A 294 21.57 17.70 7.44
N GLU A 295 22.46 16.89 6.88
CA GLU A 295 23.35 17.32 5.78
C GLU A 295 22.56 17.71 4.52
N GLU A 296 21.55 16.91 4.14
CA GLU A 296 20.65 17.23 3.03
C GLU A 296 19.88 18.54 3.30
N ALA A 297 19.41 18.74 4.54
CA ALA A 297 18.71 19.96 4.96
C ALA A 297 19.63 21.18 4.92
N ASP A 298 20.87 21.06 5.41
CA ASP A 298 21.87 22.14 5.37
C ASP A 298 22.18 22.54 3.92
N ALA A 299 22.33 21.57 3.01
CA ALA A 299 22.56 21.84 1.59
C ALA A 299 21.38 22.60 0.96
N LEU A 300 20.14 22.15 1.20
CA LEU A 300 18.92 22.82 0.73
C LEU A 300 18.82 24.25 1.29
N ALA A 301 19.19 24.46 2.57
CA ALA A 301 19.19 25.76 3.21
C ALA A 301 20.25 26.74 2.65
N LEU A 302 21.16 26.29 1.78
CA LEU A 302 22.13 27.13 1.07
C LEU A 302 21.67 27.51 -0.35
N GLU A 303 20.67 26.84 -0.92
CA GLU A 303 20.25 27.04 -2.31
C GLU A 303 19.56 28.38 -2.59
N ARG A 304 19.17 29.13 -1.55
CA ARG A 304 18.50 30.44 -1.65
C ARG A 304 17.22 30.42 -2.47
N LYS A 305 16.44 29.35 -2.32
CA LYS A 305 15.12 29.17 -2.93
C LYS A 305 14.09 28.89 -1.84
N ASP A 306 12.91 29.46 -2.02
CA ASP A 306 11.71 29.25 -1.20
C ASP A 306 11.39 27.76 -0.99
N SER A 307 11.28 26.99 -2.07
CA SER A 307 11.00 25.55 -2.07
C SER A 307 12.09 24.74 -1.35
N SER A 308 13.35 25.17 -1.46
CA SER A 308 14.48 24.55 -0.76
C SER A 308 14.43 24.86 0.75
N TYR A 309 14.08 26.08 1.17
CA TYR A 309 13.87 26.42 2.58
C TYR A 309 12.71 25.65 3.22
N ALA A 310 11.59 25.50 2.49
CA ALA A 310 10.45 24.70 2.96
C ALA A 310 10.83 23.22 3.12
N THR A 311 11.59 22.66 2.18
CA THR A 311 12.05 21.26 2.24
C THR A 311 13.09 21.06 3.35
N ALA A 312 14.04 21.99 3.52
CA ALA A 312 15.01 21.97 4.62
C ALA A 312 14.30 22.01 5.98
N ALA A 313 13.34 22.92 6.17
CA ALA A 313 12.53 23.00 7.38
C ALA A 313 11.81 21.68 7.67
N LYS A 314 11.22 21.03 6.66
CA LYS A 314 10.60 19.71 6.81
C LYS A 314 11.60 18.66 7.31
N TYR A 315 12.81 18.64 6.76
CA TYR A 315 13.84 17.67 7.13
C TYR A 315 14.33 17.86 8.56
N TYR A 316 14.62 19.10 8.95
CA TYR A 316 14.95 19.42 10.34
C TYR A 316 13.82 19.04 11.32
N TRP A 317 12.58 19.37 10.98
CA TRP A 317 11.42 18.99 11.79
C TRP A 317 11.29 17.47 11.93
N THR A 318 11.51 16.72 10.84
CA THR A 318 11.45 15.24 10.86
C THR A 318 12.45 14.62 11.84
N VAL A 319 13.64 15.22 12.00
CA VAL A 319 14.62 14.79 13.00
C VAL A 319 14.11 15.07 14.42
N LEU A 320 13.44 16.19 14.64
CA LEU A 320 12.90 16.58 15.95
C LEU A 320 11.70 15.72 16.40
N GLU A 321 10.93 15.19 15.47
CA GLU A 321 9.77 14.31 15.77
C GLU A 321 10.15 12.86 16.07
N GLY A 322 11.37 12.44 15.71
CA GLY A 322 11.84 11.09 15.99
C GLY A 322 12.36 10.93 17.43
N PRO A 323 12.79 9.72 17.82
CA PRO A 323 13.34 9.47 19.15
C PRO A 323 14.52 10.39 19.48
N SER A 324 14.52 10.94 20.70
CA SER A 324 15.58 11.82 21.21
C SER A 324 16.83 11.03 21.61
N LEU A 325 17.61 10.61 20.61
CA LEU A 325 18.81 9.78 20.79
C LEU A 325 20.11 10.57 20.93
N ASN A 326 20.16 11.81 20.45
CA ASN A 326 21.34 12.67 20.52
C ASN A 326 20.94 14.14 20.63
N ALA A 327 21.23 14.75 21.78
CA ALA A 327 20.87 16.13 22.07
C ALA A 327 21.53 17.14 21.12
N GLY A 328 22.76 16.87 20.65
CA GLY A 328 23.47 17.75 19.71
C GLY A 328 22.85 17.76 18.31
N LEU A 329 22.40 16.60 17.80
CA LEU A 329 21.67 16.52 16.54
C LEU A 329 20.30 17.19 16.64
N ALA A 330 19.60 17.02 17.76
CA ALA A 330 18.35 17.72 18.03
C ALA A 330 18.55 19.24 18.14
N GLU A 331 19.62 19.68 18.80
CA GLU A 331 20.00 21.10 18.88
C GLU A 331 20.27 21.66 17.47
N ARG A 332 21.10 20.99 16.66
CA ARG A 332 21.37 21.35 15.25
C ARG A 332 20.08 21.42 14.43
N ALA A 333 19.20 20.42 14.56
CA ALA A 333 17.93 20.39 13.85
C ALA A 333 17.04 21.59 14.20
N ARG A 334 16.92 21.92 15.49
CA ARG A 334 16.11 23.06 15.93
C ARG A 334 16.68 24.41 15.49
N ILE A 335 18.01 24.61 15.53
CA ILE A 335 18.64 25.82 14.97
C ILE A 335 18.39 25.91 13.46
N GLY A 336 18.61 24.82 12.73
CA GLY A 336 18.40 24.74 11.27
C GLY A 336 16.96 24.99 10.87
N LEU A 337 16.00 24.43 11.62
CA LEU A 337 14.58 24.66 11.45
C LEU A 337 14.25 26.15 11.61
N GLN A 338 14.68 26.78 12.71
CA GLN A 338 14.42 28.20 12.95
C GLN A 338 15.04 29.08 11.85
N SER A 339 16.29 28.81 11.46
CA SER A 339 16.95 29.55 10.37
C SER A 339 16.22 29.40 9.03
N SER A 340 15.77 28.19 8.69
CA SER A 340 15.08 27.91 7.43
C SER A 340 13.69 28.54 7.40
N LEU A 341 12.96 28.50 8.52
CA LEU A 341 11.68 29.19 8.65
C LEU A 341 11.83 30.72 8.55
N SER A 342 12.84 31.31 9.19
CA SER A 342 13.11 32.76 9.04
C SER A 342 13.40 33.16 7.58
N LYS A 343 14.19 32.36 6.86
CA LYS A 343 14.49 32.61 5.44
C LYS A 343 13.27 32.38 4.54
N LEU A 344 12.50 31.32 4.82
CA LEU A 344 11.25 31.05 4.12
C LEU A 344 10.27 32.20 4.27
N LEU A 345 10.15 32.79 5.47
CA LEU A 345 9.30 33.96 5.72
C LEU A 345 9.68 35.13 4.81
N ILE A 346 10.98 35.45 4.69
CA ILE A 346 11.46 36.53 3.81
C ILE A 346 11.07 36.28 2.35
N GLU A 347 11.27 35.06 1.83
CA GLU A 347 10.89 34.73 0.44
C GLU A 347 9.37 34.70 0.26
N THR A 348 8.63 34.28 1.29
CA THR A 348 7.17 34.28 1.30
C THR A 348 6.61 35.70 1.24
N ASP A 349 7.20 36.64 1.99
CA ASP A 349 6.85 38.06 1.94
C ASP A 349 7.10 38.64 0.53
N LYS A 350 8.21 38.28 -0.13
CA LYS A 350 8.47 38.69 -1.52
C LYS A 350 7.43 38.16 -2.49
N LEU A 351 7.04 36.89 -2.36
CA LEU A 351 5.96 36.29 -3.18
C LEU A 351 4.61 36.98 -2.95
N SER A 352 4.32 37.35 -1.70
CA SER A 352 3.13 38.13 -1.34
C SER A 352 3.17 39.55 -1.92
N LEU A 353 4.36 40.17 -1.99
CA LEU A 353 4.56 41.49 -2.59
C LEU A 353 4.46 41.48 -4.12
N ALA A 354 4.91 40.41 -4.79
CA ALA A 354 4.79 40.26 -6.25
C ALA A 354 3.33 40.28 -6.73
N GLY A 355 2.40 39.84 -5.87
CA GLY A 355 0.96 40.08 -6.02
C GLY A 355 0.28 39.39 -7.20
N THR A 356 0.93 38.46 -7.89
CA THR A 356 0.27 37.64 -8.93
C THR A 356 -0.50 36.51 -8.26
N GLY A 357 -1.58 36.03 -8.87
CA GLY A 357 -2.38 34.95 -8.27
C GLY A 357 -1.57 33.67 -7.98
N SER A 358 -0.60 33.33 -8.84
CA SER A 358 0.34 32.23 -8.60
C SER A 358 1.32 32.51 -7.46
N SER A 359 1.87 33.73 -7.37
CA SER A 359 2.80 34.09 -6.29
C SER A 359 2.09 34.17 -4.93
N LEU A 360 0.87 34.69 -4.90
CA LEU A 360 0.01 34.75 -3.72
C LEU A 360 -0.42 33.35 -3.24
N THR A 361 -0.71 32.42 -4.16
CA THR A 361 -1.03 31.03 -3.82
C THR A 361 0.18 30.33 -3.16
N SER A 362 1.38 30.48 -3.73
CA SER A 362 2.61 29.97 -3.11
C SER A 362 2.90 30.64 -1.77
N ALA A 363 2.67 31.95 -1.67
CA ALA A 363 2.85 32.69 -0.41
C ALA A 363 1.93 32.14 0.70
N VAL A 364 0.65 31.91 0.40
CA VAL A 364 -0.31 31.29 1.33
C VAL A 364 0.17 29.92 1.79
N GLN A 365 0.64 29.08 0.87
CA GLN A 365 1.17 27.73 1.21
C GLN A 365 2.36 27.81 2.17
N TYR A 366 3.32 28.69 1.91
CA TYR A 366 4.51 28.81 2.76
C TYR A 366 4.23 29.46 4.11
N TYR A 367 3.34 30.46 4.18
CA TYR A 367 2.86 30.96 5.47
C TYR A 367 2.18 29.85 6.28
N CYS A 368 1.44 28.93 5.65
CA CYS A 368 0.87 27.79 6.35
C CYS A 368 1.96 26.87 6.92
N ILE A 369 3.04 26.60 6.18
CA ILE A 369 4.19 25.82 6.69
C ILE A 369 4.81 26.49 7.92
N LEU A 370 4.95 27.83 7.90
CA LEU A 370 5.46 28.61 9.03
C LEU A 370 4.59 28.49 10.30
N LEU A 371 3.31 28.15 10.14
CA LEU A 371 2.36 27.98 11.24
C LEU A 371 2.24 26.53 11.76
N LEU A 372 2.84 25.53 11.09
CA LEU A 372 2.78 24.12 11.49
C LEU A 372 3.78 23.73 12.60
N GLY A 373 4.79 24.55 12.88
CA GLY A 373 5.77 24.27 13.93
C GLY A 373 5.15 24.44 15.32
N GLN A 374 5.08 23.38 16.13
CA GLN A 374 4.60 23.49 17.53
C GLN A 374 5.63 24.15 18.48
N ASN A 375 6.86 24.36 18.01
CA ASN A 375 7.97 24.99 18.74
C ASN A 375 8.58 26.20 17.97
N SER A 376 7.82 26.83 17.08
CA SER A 376 8.30 27.98 16.32
C SER A 376 8.34 29.26 17.16
N ASP A 377 9.32 30.11 16.86
CA ASP A 377 9.49 31.44 17.45
C ASP A 377 8.18 32.23 17.36
N ALA A 378 7.69 32.73 18.51
CA ALA A 378 6.43 33.44 18.59
C ALA A 378 6.39 34.68 17.66
N ASN A 379 7.54 35.32 17.42
CA ASN A 379 7.65 36.44 16.49
C ASN A 379 7.47 35.98 15.04
N LEU A 380 8.08 34.86 14.64
CA LEU A 380 7.90 34.30 13.29
C LEU A 380 6.44 33.92 13.05
N VAL A 381 5.78 33.32 14.04
CA VAL A 381 4.36 32.97 13.96
C VAL A 381 3.49 34.22 13.81
N ALA A 382 3.76 35.27 14.59
CA ALA A 382 3.02 36.53 14.50
C ALA A 382 3.21 37.23 13.14
N GLN A 383 4.43 37.22 12.60
CA GLN A 383 4.73 37.75 11.27
C GLN A 383 4.06 36.91 10.17
N ALA A 384 4.12 35.58 10.25
CA ALA A 384 3.47 34.68 9.30
C ALA A 384 1.95 34.85 9.29
N LYS A 385 1.31 35.04 10.47
CA LYS A 385 -0.12 35.36 10.55
C LYS A 385 -0.45 36.69 9.87
N THR A 386 0.33 37.73 10.16
CA THR A 386 0.14 39.06 9.55
C THR A 386 0.29 39.00 8.03
N GLY A 387 1.34 38.32 7.55
CA GLY A 387 1.61 38.13 6.13
C GLY A 387 0.54 37.31 5.42
N LEU A 388 0.09 36.21 6.05
CA LEU A 388 -1.00 35.36 5.55
C LEU A 388 -2.30 36.13 5.41
N LEU A 389 -2.66 36.95 6.41
CA LEU A 389 -3.85 37.80 6.34
C LEU A 389 -3.76 38.79 5.17
N GLY A 390 -2.60 39.43 4.98
CA GLY A 390 -2.37 40.32 3.83
C GLY A 390 -2.44 39.58 2.48
N ALA A 391 -1.89 38.36 2.41
CA ALA A 391 -1.97 37.52 1.21
C ALA A 391 -3.41 37.10 0.89
N TYR A 392 -4.23 36.77 1.90
CA TYR A 392 -5.65 36.48 1.72
C TYR A 392 -6.40 37.67 1.11
N VAL A 393 -6.20 38.88 1.64
CA VAL A 393 -6.86 40.08 1.12
C VAL A 393 -6.53 40.28 -0.37
N LYS A 394 -5.25 40.17 -0.75
CA LYS A 394 -4.81 40.33 -2.14
C LYS A 394 -5.32 39.21 -3.05
N LEU A 395 -5.28 37.96 -2.57
CA LEU A 395 -5.70 36.79 -3.33
C LEU A 395 -7.21 36.82 -3.60
N LEU A 396 -8.02 37.26 -2.63
CA LEU A 396 -9.45 37.49 -2.83
C LEU A 396 -9.74 38.63 -3.81
N ALA A 397 -8.96 39.70 -3.80
CA ALA A 397 -9.11 40.79 -4.78
C ALA A 397 -8.80 40.31 -6.21
N GLU A 398 -7.77 39.49 -6.40
CA GLU A 398 -7.46 38.90 -7.70
C GLU A 398 -8.53 37.87 -8.13
N ALA A 399 -9.07 37.10 -7.18
CA ALA A 399 -10.19 36.20 -7.43
C ALA A 399 -11.44 36.96 -7.90
N ASP A 400 -11.79 38.07 -7.23
CA ASP A 400 -12.91 38.92 -7.63
C ASP A 400 -12.71 39.49 -9.05
N LYS A 401 -11.50 39.95 -9.37
CA LYS A 401 -11.16 40.45 -10.70
C LYS A 401 -11.31 39.38 -11.77
N LEU A 402 -10.84 38.16 -11.52
CA LEU A 402 -10.98 37.03 -12.44
C LEU A 402 -12.44 36.60 -12.61
N ALA A 403 -13.21 36.61 -11.52
CA ALA A 403 -14.64 36.32 -11.56
C ALA A 403 -15.43 37.32 -12.44
N LEU A 404 -14.99 38.59 -12.49
CA LEU A 404 -15.59 39.60 -13.37
C LEU A 404 -15.28 39.38 -14.86
N VAL A 405 -14.20 38.67 -15.20
CA VAL A 405 -13.87 38.34 -16.60
C VAL A 405 -14.89 37.35 -17.17
N GLY A 406 -15.44 36.46 -16.32
CA GLY A 406 -16.59 35.62 -16.67
C GLY A 406 -16.32 34.49 -17.67
N THR A 407 -15.07 34.28 -18.10
CA THR A 407 -14.70 33.10 -18.90
C THR A 407 -14.49 31.89 -18.01
N ASP A 408 -14.71 30.67 -18.53
CA ASP A 408 -14.55 29.44 -17.75
C ASP A 408 -13.15 29.32 -17.13
N SER A 409 -12.11 29.68 -17.89
CA SER A 409 -10.72 29.67 -17.39
C SER A 409 -10.45 30.72 -16.30
N ALA A 410 -11.09 31.89 -16.37
CA ALA A 410 -10.95 32.92 -15.35
C ALA A 410 -11.74 32.55 -14.09
N ASN A 411 -12.95 32.01 -14.26
CA ASN A 411 -13.78 31.51 -13.15
C ASN A 411 -13.13 30.31 -12.44
N ALA A 412 -12.51 29.38 -13.17
CA ALA A 412 -11.75 28.28 -12.58
C ALA A 412 -10.56 28.78 -11.74
N SER A 413 -9.84 29.78 -12.25
CA SER A 413 -8.73 30.41 -11.51
C SER A 413 -9.22 31.20 -10.29
N ALA A 414 -10.33 31.93 -10.42
CA ALA A 414 -10.98 32.64 -9.31
C ALA A 414 -11.44 31.67 -8.21
N ALA A 415 -12.10 30.56 -8.61
CA ALA A 415 -12.54 29.51 -7.69
C ALA A 415 -11.35 28.90 -6.94
N GLN A 416 -10.23 28.62 -7.62
CA GLN A 416 -9.02 28.12 -6.98
C GLN A 416 -8.47 29.10 -5.91
N TYR A 417 -8.50 30.40 -6.18
CA TYR A 417 -8.03 31.43 -5.25
C TYR A 417 -8.96 31.60 -4.04
N TYR A 418 -10.28 31.61 -4.25
CA TYR A 418 -11.24 31.59 -3.16
C TYR A 418 -11.09 30.34 -2.28
N LEU A 419 -10.92 29.17 -2.89
CA LEU A 419 -10.73 27.91 -2.16
C LEU A 419 -9.43 27.91 -1.35
N THR A 420 -8.35 28.47 -1.90
CA THR A 420 -7.06 28.61 -1.21
C THR A 420 -7.18 29.41 0.09
N VAL A 421 -8.00 30.47 0.11
CA VAL A 421 -8.29 31.24 1.33
C VAL A 421 -9.23 30.49 2.27
N GLN A 422 -10.25 29.82 1.72
CA GLN A 422 -11.22 29.04 2.51
C GLN A 422 -10.59 27.86 3.26
N GLN A 423 -9.59 27.19 2.66
CA GLN A 423 -8.96 25.98 3.22
C GLN A 423 -7.81 26.27 4.19
N GLY A 424 -7.30 27.51 4.22
CA GLY A 424 -6.20 27.87 5.10
C GLY A 424 -6.63 28.24 6.52
N PRO A 425 -5.67 28.53 7.42
CA PRO A 425 -5.96 28.92 8.80
C PRO A 425 -6.90 30.14 8.89
N ILE A 426 -7.96 30.03 9.69
CA ILE A 426 -8.92 31.12 9.89
C ILE A 426 -8.26 32.21 10.75
N LEU A 427 -7.82 33.29 10.10
CA LEU A 427 -7.29 34.50 10.76
C LEU A 427 -8.32 35.62 10.85
N ASP A 428 -9.23 35.68 9.88
CA ASP A 428 -10.35 36.62 9.81
C ASP A 428 -11.58 35.90 9.22
N ALA A 429 -12.65 35.86 10.00
CA ALA A 429 -13.89 35.19 9.63
C ALA A 429 -14.58 35.88 8.44
N ALA A 430 -14.46 37.20 8.30
CA ALA A 430 -15.08 37.96 7.20
C ALA A 430 -14.40 37.65 5.87
N LEU A 431 -13.07 37.48 5.85
CA LEU A 431 -12.35 37.06 4.64
C LEU A 431 -12.69 35.62 4.25
N THR A 432 -12.83 34.74 5.23
CA THR A 432 -13.23 33.34 5.01
C THR A 432 -14.65 33.26 4.43
N GLU A 433 -15.58 34.05 4.96
CA GLU A 433 -16.96 34.12 4.45
C GLU A 433 -17.02 34.78 3.06
N ARG A 434 -16.25 35.85 2.82
CA ARG A 434 -16.10 36.44 1.48
C ARG A 434 -15.58 35.42 0.47
N ALA A 435 -14.57 34.63 0.84
CA ALA A 435 -14.02 33.58 0.01
C ALA A 435 -15.08 32.53 -0.36
N LYS A 436 -15.84 32.07 0.63
CA LYS A 436 -16.94 31.12 0.46
C LYS A 436 -18.02 31.65 -0.49
N ILE A 437 -18.45 32.90 -0.31
CA ILE A 437 -19.45 33.55 -1.19
C ILE A 437 -18.92 33.67 -2.62
N GLY A 438 -17.67 34.10 -2.80
CA GLY A 438 -17.03 34.21 -4.11
C GLY A 438 -16.89 32.87 -4.83
N TYR A 439 -16.47 31.83 -4.10
CA TYR A 439 -16.38 30.46 -4.61
C TYR A 439 -17.74 29.95 -5.11
N GLN A 440 -18.80 30.15 -4.32
CA GLN A 440 -20.15 29.75 -4.70
C GLN A 440 -20.63 30.45 -5.98
N LYS A 441 -20.39 31.76 -6.10
CA LYS A 441 -20.79 32.55 -7.27
C LYS A 441 -20.05 32.16 -8.55
N THR A 442 -18.77 31.82 -8.43
CA THR A 442 -17.93 31.41 -9.59
C THR A 442 -18.22 29.99 -10.05
N CYS A 443 -18.80 29.15 -9.18
CA CYS A 443 -19.18 27.77 -9.50
C CYS A 443 -20.64 27.62 -9.98
N THR A 444 -21.44 28.69 -9.98
CA THR A 444 -22.82 28.71 -10.49
C THR A 444 -22.90 29.31 -11.90
N PRO A 445 -23.63 28.71 -12.88
CA PRO A 445 -23.84 29.32 -14.19
C PRO A 445 -24.56 30.67 -14.04
N ILE A 446 -24.02 31.73 -14.64
CA ILE A 446 -24.65 33.06 -14.64
C ILE A 446 -25.91 33.00 -15.52
N SER A 447 -27.09 32.95 -14.92
CA SER A 447 -28.33 33.34 -15.60
C SER A 447 -28.36 34.87 -15.73
N ASN A 448 -28.39 35.39 -16.96
CA ASN A 448 -28.45 36.83 -17.22
C ASN A 448 -29.63 37.50 -16.46
N PRO A 449 -29.47 38.72 -15.93
CA PRO A 449 -30.58 39.47 -15.35
C PRO A 449 -31.55 39.95 -16.45
N PRO A 450 -32.85 40.15 -16.12
CA PRO A 450 -33.86 40.52 -17.10
C PRO A 450 -33.68 41.98 -17.54
N SER A 451 -33.46 42.19 -18.83
CA SER A 451 -33.49 43.52 -19.44
C SER A 451 -34.93 43.99 -19.66
N THR A 452 -35.16 45.27 -19.37
CA THR A 452 -36.39 46.04 -19.62
C THR A 452 -36.83 46.00 -21.09
N PRO A 453 -38.14 46.10 -21.39
CA PRO A 453 -38.65 45.86 -22.74
C PRO A 453 -38.49 47.10 -23.63
N PRO A 454 -37.96 46.97 -24.86
CA PRO A 454 -38.09 47.99 -25.89
C PRO A 454 -39.21 47.64 -26.88
N ILE A 455 -39.77 48.73 -27.39
CA ILE A 455 -40.91 48.86 -28.32
C ILE A 455 -40.59 48.26 -29.70
N THR A 456 -41.57 47.56 -30.26
CA THR A 456 -41.58 46.94 -31.61
C THR A 456 -41.72 47.93 -32.77
N PRO A 457 -41.01 47.69 -33.89
CA PRO A 457 -41.51 47.91 -35.25
C PRO A 457 -41.61 46.58 -36.05
N PRO A 458 -42.33 46.56 -37.20
CA PRO A 458 -42.95 45.34 -37.73
C PRO A 458 -42.11 44.51 -38.71
N THR A 459 -42.31 43.19 -38.58
CA THR A 459 -42.37 42.10 -39.59
C THR A 459 -41.21 41.81 -40.54
N THR A 460 -40.64 40.62 -40.38
CA THR A 460 -40.40 39.65 -41.46
C THR A 460 -40.48 38.23 -40.86
N PRO A 461 -41.13 37.24 -41.49
CA PRO A 461 -41.26 35.92 -40.90
C PRO A 461 -39.95 35.14 -41.07
N PRO A 462 -39.34 34.59 -40.00
CA PRO A 462 -38.23 33.66 -40.15
C PRO A 462 -38.73 32.26 -40.52
N PRO A 463 -37.93 31.48 -41.26
CA PRO A 463 -38.29 30.12 -41.64
C PRO A 463 -38.34 29.20 -40.42
N THR A 464 -39.26 28.25 -40.46
CA THR A 464 -39.49 27.21 -39.45
C THR A 464 -38.20 26.53 -39.00
N SER A 465 -37.95 26.55 -37.69
CA SER A 465 -36.89 25.80 -37.01
C SER A 465 -37.13 24.28 -37.17
N PRO A 466 -36.07 23.45 -37.36
CA PRO A 466 -36.18 22.01 -37.18
C PRO A 466 -36.44 21.67 -35.71
N PRO A 467 -36.99 20.49 -35.40
CA PRO A 467 -37.35 20.14 -34.03
C PRO A 467 -36.11 20.05 -33.13
N THR A 468 -36.21 20.67 -31.96
CA THR A 468 -35.24 20.60 -30.87
C THR A 468 -35.06 19.15 -30.41
N THR A 469 -33.87 18.60 -30.63
CA THR A 469 -33.40 17.43 -29.90
C THR A 469 -33.07 17.85 -28.48
N ASN A 470 -33.67 17.19 -27.48
CA ASN A 470 -33.32 17.32 -26.07
C ASN A 470 -31.80 17.13 -25.88
N GLN A 471 -31.09 18.18 -25.52
CA GLN A 471 -29.69 18.10 -25.12
C GLN A 471 -29.64 17.50 -23.70
N PRO A 472 -28.82 16.46 -23.44
CA PRO A 472 -28.67 15.91 -22.08
C PRO A 472 -28.18 16.98 -21.10
N ASP A 473 -28.65 16.93 -19.84
CA ASP A 473 -28.15 17.80 -18.77
C ASP A 473 -26.62 17.66 -18.66
N ALA A 474 -25.90 18.80 -18.58
CA ALA A 474 -24.45 18.80 -18.49
C ALA A 474 -23.97 18.12 -17.18
N VAL A 475 -23.02 17.20 -17.29
CA VAL A 475 -22.46 16.47 -16.15
C VAL A 475 -21.63 17.41 -15.27
N SER A 476 -22.00 17.53 -14.00
CA SER A 476 -21.23 18.31 -13.02
C SER A 476 -20.19 17.43 -12.34
N ILE A 477 -18.91 17.83 -12.39
CA ILE A 477 -17.83 17.20 -11.64
C ILE A 477 -17.45 18.09 -10.46
N THR A 478 -17.40 17.52 -9.26
CA THR A 478 -16.99 18.19 -8.03
C THR A 478 -15.86 17.43 -7.36
N ARG A 479 -14.72 18.08 -7.13
CA ARG A 479 -13.62 17.50 -6.36
C ARG A 479 -13.73 17.89 -4.89
N LEU A 480 -13.75 16.89 -4.01
CA LEU A 480 -13.77 17.05 -2.57
C LEU A 480 -12.39 16.66 -2.02
N ALA A 481 -11.59 17.65 -1.62
CA ALA A 481 -10.20 17.43 -1.25
C ALA A 481 -9.70 18.46 -0.22
N GLY A 482 -8.85 18.00 0.69
CA GLY A 482 -8.00 18.85 1.53
C GLY A 482 -6.53 18.45 1.42
N MET A 483 -5.65 19.10 2.20
CA MET A 483 -4.21 18.81 2.19
C MET A 483 -3.89 17.44 2.79
N ARG A 484 -4.69 17.00 3.77
CA ARG A 484 -4.60 15.69 4.43
C ARG A 484 -5.91 14.93 4.28
N ALA A 485 -5.89 13.64 4.55
CA ALA A 485 -7.09 12.80 4.46
C ALA A 485 -8.18 13.22 5.46
N GLU A 486 -7.79 13.73 6.64
CA GLU A 486 -8.72 14.32 7.60
C GLU A 486 -9.41 15.57 7.03
N ASP A 487 -8.66 16.39 6.29
CA ASP A 487 -9.20 17.60 5.67
C ASP A 487 -10.12 17.23 4.49
N THR A 488 -9.78 16.20 3.71
CA THR A 488 -10.68 15.62 2.69
C THR A 488 -11.97 15.09 3.33
N ALA A 489 -11.88 14.39 4.47
CA ALA A 489 -13.05 13.92 5.22
C ALA A 489 -13.98 15.06 5.64
N ILE A 490 -13.40 16.20 6.05
CA ILE A 490 -14.15 17.42 6.39
C ILE A 490 -14.84 17.99 5.14
N MET A 491 -14.18 18.01 3.98
CA MET A 491 -14.79 18.48 2.74
C MET A 491 -15.95 17.59 2.29
N ILE A 492 -15.79 16.27 2.43
CA ILE A 492 -16.85 15.28 2.18
C ILE A 492 -18.04 15.50 3.14
N SER A 493 -17.74 15.73 4.41
CA SER A 493 -18.74 16.02 5.44
C SER A 493 -19.53 17.30 5.13
N LYS A 494 -18.87 18.37 4.69
CA LYS A 494 -19.53 19.64 4.33
C LYS A 494 -20.43 19.53 3.10
N GLU A 495 -20.06 18.69 2.13
CA GLU A 495 -20.89 18.42 0.95
C GLU A 495 -22.13 17.58 1.32
N GLY A 496 -21.96 16.55 2.15
CA GLY A 496 -23.04 15.61 2.46
C GLY A 496 -23.97 16.01 3.60
N TRP A 497 -23.51 16.88 4.51
CA TRP A 497 -24.21 17.18 5.76
C TRP A 497 -24.20 18.68 6.07
N ALA A 498 -25.39 19.27 6.12
CA ALA A 498 -25.60 20.65 6.57
C ALA A 498 -25.23 20.84 8.05
N ASP A 499 -25.07 22.08 8.48
CA ASP A 499 -24.79 22.40 9.88
C ASP A 499 -25.87 21.83 10.81
N LYS A 500 -25.46 21.23 11.91
CA LYS A 500 -26.33 20.63 12.94
C LYS A 500 -27.27 19.53 12.40
N SER A 501 -26.98 18.97 11.22
CA SER A 501 -27.86 18.00 10.56
C SER A 501 -27.61 16.56 10.98
N SER A 502 -26.55 16.29 11.74
CA SER A 502 -26.18 14.94 12.14
C SER A 502 -26.00 14.84 13.66
N PRO A 503 -26.95 14.27 14.43
CA PRO A 503 -26.80 14.13 15.88
C PRO A 503 -25.70 13.13 16.28
N VAL A 504 -25.13 12.42 15.30
CA VAL A 504 -24.12 11.38 15.46
C VAL A 504 -23.00 11.57 14.43
N VAL A 505 -21.76 11.28 14.81
CA VAL A 505 -20.61 11.21 13.88
C VAL A 505 -19.81 9.95 14.15
N LEU A 506 -19.35 9.25 13.11
CA LEU A 506 -18.39 8.16 13.24
C LEU A 506 -16.98 8.74 13.16
N LEU A 507 -16.09 8.30 14.06
CA LEU A 507 -14.70 8.71 14.11
C LEU A 507 -13.79 7.49 14.00
N ALA A 508 -12.94 7.47 12.99
CA ALA A 508 -11.97 6.41 12.72
C ALA A 508 -10.54 6.96 12.67
N ARG A 509 -9.54 6.10 12.82
CA ARG A 509 -8.14 6.49 12.65
C ARG A 509 -7.78 6.64 11.17
N VAL A 510 -6.94 7.62 10.86
CA VAL A 510 -6.56 7.97 9.47
C VAL A 510 -5.56 6.98 8.85
N ASP A 511 -4.71 6.37 9.67
CA ASP A 511 -3.51 5.64 9.25
C ASP A 511 -3.71 4.12 9.16
N ARG A 512 -4.90 3.61 9.52
CA ARG A 512 -5.28 2.19 9.39
C ARG A 512 -6.76 2.02 9.08
N PHE A 513 -7.09 1.13 8.14
CA PHE A 513 -8.45 0.96 7.60
C PHE A 513 -9.29 -0.10 8.31
N GLN A 514 -8.66 -1.10 8.96
CA GLN A 514 -9.30 -2.38 9.24
C GLN A 514 -10.56 -2.26 10.10
N ASP A 515 -10.51 -1.45 11.17
CA ASP A 515 -11.63 -1.28 12.10
C ASP A 515 -12.83 -0.54 11.47
N ALA A 516 -12.57 0.38 10.54
CA ALA A 516 -13.59 1.25 9.96
C ALA A 516 -14.16 0.73 8.64
N LEU A 517 -13.58 -0.30 8.05
CA LEU A 517 -13.97 -0.83 6.74
C LEU A 517 -15.44 -1.29 6.70
N ALA A 518 -15.99 -1.72 7.83
CA ALA A 518 -17.38 -2.13 7.97
C ALA A 518 -18.34 -0.99 8.38
N ALA A 519 -17.86 0.25 8.50
CA ALA A 519 -18.62 1.34 9.11
C ALA A 519 -19.63 2.01 8.18
N ALA A 520 -19.48 1.92 6.86
CA ALA A 520 -20.36 2.64 5.92
C ALA A 520 -21.86 2.29 6.06
N PRO A 521 -22.28 1.02 6.26
CA PRO A 521 -23.69 0.71 6.52
C PRO A 521 -24.20 1.26 7.85
N LEU A 522 -23.35 1.30 8.88
CA LEU A 522 -23.69 1.93 10.15
C LEU A 522 -23.84 3.45 9.98
N ALA A 523 -22.93 4.09 9.25
CA ALA A 523 -23.00 5.51 8.92
C ALA A 523 -24.32 5.85 8.21
N LYS A 524 -24.74 5.05 7.23
CA LYS A 524 -26.04 5.22 6.55
C LYS A 524 -27.23 5.03 7.48
N LYS A 525 -27.24 3.98 8.31
CA LYS A 525 -28.31 3.75 9.31
C LYS A 525 -28.47 4.95 10.25
N LEU A 526 -27.36 5.54 10.65
CA LEU A 526 -27.32 6.69 11.57
C LEU A 526 -27.44 8.04 10.86
N LYS A 527 -27.47 8.05 9.51
CA LYS A 527 -27.36 9.26 8.67
C LYS A 527 -26.16 10.13 9.06
N ALA A 528 -25.06 9.50 9.45
CA ALA A 528 -23.91 10.15 10.05
C ALA A 528 -22.70 10.18 9.10
N PRO A 529 -21.89 11.24 9.11
CA PRO A 529 -20.61 11.24 8.41
C PRO A 529 -19.59 10.38 9.14
N LEU A 530 -18.54 9.99 8.40
CA LEU A 530 -17.33 9.38 8.95
C LEU A 530 -16.19 10.39 8.83
N LEU A 531 -15.62 10.77 9.97
CA LEU A 531 -14.44 11.63 10.07
C LEU A 531 -13.20 10.81 10.46
N LEU A 532 -12.04 11.39 10.22
CA LEU A 532 -10.74 10.77 10.48
C LEU A 532 -9.96 11.56 11.53
N THR A 533 -9.17 10.85 12.33
CA THR A 533 -8.27 11.41 13.34
C THR A 533 -6.96 10.63 13.40
N SER A 534 -5.91 11.23 13.95
CA SER A 534 -4.71 10.49 14.35
C SER A 534 -4.98 9.64 15.62
N THR A 535 -4.17 8.61 15.86
CA THR A 535 -4.35 7.66 16.98
C THR A 535 -4.40 8.34 18.35
N SER A 536 -3.52 9.32 18.57
CA SER A 536 -3.29 9.92 19.90
C SER A 536 -3.70 11.38 20.02
N LYS A 537 -4.20 11.99 18.93
CA LYS A 537 -4.51 13.42 18.87
C LYS A 537 -5.73 13.68 18.01
N LEU A 538 -6.70 14.42 18.58
CA LEU A 538 -7.83 14.99 17.87
C LEU A 538 -7.45 16.40 17.43
N ASP A 539 -7.18 16.57 16.14
CA ASP A 539 -6.86 17.89 15.62
C ASP A 539 -8.05 18.84 15.75
N ASN A 540 -7.76 20.12 16.02
CA ASN A 540 -8.80 21.11 16.24
C ASN A 540 -9.74 21.24 15.03
N VAL A 541 -9.25 21.10 13.80
CA VAL A 541 -10.11 21.15 12.60
C VAL A 541 -11.15 20.03 12.57
N VAL A 542 -10.79 18.82 13.02
CA VAL A 542 -11.71 17.68 13.14
C VAL A 542 -12.68 17.93 14.29
N LEU A 543 -12.19 18.47 15.42
CA LEU A 543 -13.04 18.83 16.55
C LEU A 543 -14.09 19.90 16.18
N GLN A 544 -13.71 20.91 15.40
CA GLN A 544 -14.65 21.91 14.91
C GLN A 544 -15.69 21.31 13.98
N GLU A 545 -15.30 20.36 13.12
CA GLU A 545 -16.25 19.67 12.27
C GLU A 545 -17.22 18.79 13.08
N LEU A 546 -16.74 18.10 14.12
CA LEU A 546 -17.61 17.38 15.07
C LEU A 546 -18.65 18.33 15.70
N LYS A 547 -18.23 19.52 16.14
CA LYS A 547 -19.13 20.55 16.69
C LYS A 547 -20.10 21.13 15.67
N ARG A 548 -19.67 21.31 14.42
CA ARG A 548 -20.52 21.79 13.32
C ARG A 548 -21.65 20.81 13.03
N LEU A 549 -21.33 19.52 12.99
CA LEU A 549 -22.27 18.45 12.67
C LEU A 549 -23.23 18.14 13.82
N ALA A 550 -22.66 17.95 15.01
CA ALA A 550 -23.32 17.34 16.15
C ALA A 550 -23.10 18.14 17.45
N PRO A 551 -23.52 19.41 17.57
CA PRO A 551 -23.36 20.16 18.82
C PRO A 551 -24.09 19.43 19.97
N GLY A 552 -23.36 19.04 21.02
CA GLY A 552 -23.91 18.23 22.13
C GLY A 552 -24.25 16.78 21.74
N GLY A 553 -23.82 16.33 20.57
CA GLY A 553 -24.17 15.04 20.00
C GLY A 553 -23.25 13.90 20.43
N LYS A 554 -23.34 12.78 19.70
CA LYS A 554 -22.64 11.53 20.03
C LYS A 554 -21.62 11.15 18.96
N VAL A 555 -20.42 10.79 19.39
CA VAL A 555 -19.34 10.29 18.52
C VAL A 555 -19.21 8.77 18.67
N TYR A 556 -19.41 8.01 17.61
CA TYR A 556 -19.05 6.60 17.58
C TYR A 556 -17.57 6.46 17.24
N VAL A 557 -16.77 6.09 18.24
CA VAL A 557 -15.33 5.87 18.10
C VAL A 557 -15.11 4.45 17.62
N ILE A 558 -14.64 4.30 16.38
CA ILE A 558 -14.46 3.00 15.73
C ILE A 558 -13.04 2.48 15.97
N GLY A 559 -12.94 1.34 16.66
CA GLY A 559 -11.68 0.71 17.04
C GLY A 559 -11.35 0.85 18.53
N GLY A 560 -10.44 -0.02 19.01
CA GLY A 560 -10.01 -0.08 20.41
C GLY A 560 -9.17 1.13 20.85
N GLU A 561 -8.72 1.14 22.11
CA GLU A 561 -7.86 2.24 22.62
C GLU A 561 -6.50 2.35 21.92
N GLY A 562 -5.97 1.24 21.40
CA GLY A 562 -4.78 1.25 20.55
C GLY A 562 -5.01 1.83 19.14
N ALA A 563 -6.28 1.97 18.73
CA ALA A 563 -6.68 2.61 17.49
C ALA A 563 -6.96 4.10 17.68
N ILE A 564 -7.72 4.44 18.70
CA ILE A 564 -8.04 5.82 19.08
C ILE A 564 -7.91 5.91 20.60
N SER A 565 -6.88 6.61 21.06
CA SER A 565 -6.48 6.65 22.47
C SER A 565 -7.47 7.40 23.35
N LYS A 566 -7.30 7.26 24.66
CA LYS A 566 -8.06 8.04 25.66
C LYS A 566 -7.88 9.56 25.49
N THR A 567 -6.72 10.01 25.00
CA THR A 567 -6.47 11.44 24.75
C THR A 567 -7.49 12.01 23.77
N VAL A 568 -7.78 11.28 22.69
CA VAL A 568 -8.80 11.69 21.71
C VAL A 568 -10.19 11.72 22.34
N THR A 569 -10.57 10.67 23.06
CA THR A 569 -11.91 10.60 23.68
C THR A 569 -12.10 11.63 24.80
N ASN A 570 -11.05 11.96 25.55
CA ASN A 570 -11.07 13.04 26.54
C ASN A 570 -11.26 14.40 25.87
N ALA A 571 -10.66 14.63 24.70
CA ALA A 571 -10.88 15.85 23.92
C ALA A 571 -12.32 15.96 23.39
N ILE A 572 -12.96 14.83 23.05
CA ILE A 572 -14.39 14.78 22.69
C ILE A 572 -15.26 15.19 23.90
N VAL A 573 -15.01 14.58 25.07
CA VAL A 573 -15.76 14.89 26.31
C VAL A 573 -15.55 16.34 26.75
N GLY A 574 -14.30 16.83 26.72
CA GLY A 574 -13.98 18.22 27.05
C GLY A 574 -14.56 19.26 26.07
N ALA A 575 -15.16 18.81 24.98
CA ALA A 575 -15.88 19.61 24.01
C ALA A 575 -17.40 19.50 24.12
N ASP A 576 -17.90 18.97 25.25
CA ASP A 576 -19.32 18.74 25.55
C ASP A 576 -20.01 17.77 24.58
N LEU A 577 -19.25 16.82 24.03
CA LEU A 577 -19.75 15.73 23.19
C LEU A 577 -19.69 14.42 23.97
N THR A 578 -20.62 13.50 23.70
CA THR A 578 -20.56 12.14 24.23
C THR A 578 -19.89 11.22 23.23
N PHE A 579 -19.31 10.10 23.69
CA PHE A 579 -18.82 9.07 22.78
C PHE A 579 -19.27 7.67 23.19
N GLU A 580 -19.37 6.78 22.21
CA GLU A 580 -19.49 5.33 22.42
C GLU A 580 -18.44 4.65 21.55
N ARG A 581 -17.67 3.75 22.15
CA ARG A 581 -16.66 2.99 21.43
C ARG A 581 -17.29 1.72 20.85
N ILE A 582 -17.05 1.47 19.55
CA ILE A 582 -17.39 0.21 18.89
C ILE A 582 -16.06 -0.45 18.49
N SER A 583 -15.73 -1.55 19.15
CA SER A 583 -14.45 -2.23 18.98
C SER A 583 -14.51 -3.69 19.37
N GLY A 584 -13.59 -4.50 18.86
CA GLY A 584 -13.23 -5.79 19.42
C GLY A 584 -11.71 -6.00 19.47
N ASN A 585 -11.28 -7.21 19.78
CA ASN A 585 -9.85 -7.54 19.89
C ASN A 585 -9.15 -7.58 18.52
N THR A 586 -9.92 -7.88 17.48
CA THR A 586 -9.48 -7.91 16.08
C THR A 586 -10.41 -7.06 15.22
N ALA A 587 -9.99 -6.77 13.98
CA ALA A 587 -10.83 -6.06 13.01
C ALA A 587 -12.14 -6.82 12.70
N ALA A 588 -12.09 -8.16 12.68
CA ALA A 588 -13.29 -8.98 12.51
C ALA A 588 -14.25 -8.85 13.69
N ASP A 589 -13.74 -8.76 14.92
CA ASP A 589 -14.55 -8.52 16.10
C ASP A 589 -15.16 -7.10 16.09
N THR A 590 -14.39 -6.09 15.67
CA THR A 590 -14.91 -4.73 15.45
C THR A 590 -16.00 -4.73 14.39
N ALA A 591 -15.81 -5.41 13.25
CA ALA A 591 -16.82 -5.52 12.20
C ALA A 591 -18.09 -6.25 12.69
N ALA A 592 -17.96 -7.31 13.48
CA ALA A 592 -19.09 -7.97 14.11
C ALA A 592 -19.84 -7.07 15.10
N ALA A 593 -19.12 -6.25 15.89
CA ALA A 593 -19.72 -5.26 16.77
C ALA A 593 -20.48 -4.17 15.99
N ILE A 594 -19.91 -3.69 14.87
CA ILE A 594 -20.58 -2.76 13.95
C ILE A 594 -21.84 -3.42 13.36
N ALA A 595 -21.76 -4.67 12.90
CA ALA A 595 -22.89 -5.42 12.39
C ALA A 595 -24.03 -5.53 13.41
N ARG A 596 -23.72 -5.81 14.68
CA ARG A 596 -24.72 -5.83 15.77
C ARG A 596 -25.35 -4.45 16.02
N LYS A 597 -24.59 -3.37 15.83
CA LYS A 597 -25.13 -2.00 15.91
C LYS A 597 -26.06 -1.67 14.72
N ILE A 598 -25.76 -2.22 13.53
CA ILE A 598 -26.63 -2.13 12.34
C ILE A 598 -27.92 -2.95 12.56
N GLY A 599 -27.80 -4.14 13.12
CA GLY A 599 -28.90 -5.07 13.36
C GLY A 599 -29.00 -6.18 12.31
N PRO A 600 -29.90 -7.17 12.51
CA PRO A 600 -29.97 -8.36 11.68
C PRO A 600 -30.31 -8.07 10.21
N ASN A 601 -29.61 -8.74 9.30
CA ASN A 601 -29.92 -8.79 7.86
C ASN A 601 -29.66 -10.22 7.36
N ILE A 602 -30.57 -10.75 6.54
CA ILE A 602 -30.42 -12.09 5.94
C ILE A 602 -29.30 -12.14 4.88
N GLN A 603 -28.81 -10.98 4.45
CA GLN A 603 -27.68 -10.80 3.56
C GLN A 603 -26.50 -10.20 4.33
N VAL A 604 -25.29 -10.66 4.04
CA VAL A 604 -24.05 -10.00 4.48
C VAL A 604 -23.05 -9.89 3.34
N ILE A 605 -22.15 -8.93 3.44
CA ILE A 605 -20.95 -8.87 2.62
C ILE A 605 -19.78 -9.37 3.46
N LEU A 606 -19.03 -10.34 2.94
CA LEU A 606 -17.81 -10.84 3.54
C LEU A 606 -16.61 -10.32 2.75
N ALA A 607 -15.72 -9.60 3.45
CA ALA A 607 -14.53 -9.00 2.86
C ALA A 607 -13.25 -9.38 3.63
N SER A 608 -12.09 -9.17 3.01
CA SER A 608 -10.80 -9.46 3.64
C SER A 608 -10.46 -8.44 4.73
N SER A 609 -9.98 -8.91 5.87
CA SER A 609 -9.43 -8.08 6.96
C SER A 609 -8.08 -7.44 6.60
N THR A 610 -7.37 -8.01 5.61
CA THR A 610 -6.00 -7.64 5.26
C THR A 610 -5.89 -6.85 3.95
N SER A 611 -6.99 -6.66 3.22
CA SER A 611 -7.04 -5.94 1.95
C SER A 611 -8.27 -5.05 1.87
N PHE A 612 -8.06 -3.74 1.70
CA PHE A 612 -9.14 -2.76 1.72
C PHE A 612 -9.93 -2.58 0.40
N PRO A 613 -9.35 -2.66 -0.82
CA PRO A 613 -10.04 -2.15 -2.01
C PRO A 613 -11.38 -2.82 -2.30
N ASP A 614 -11.47 -4.15 -2.12
CA ASP A 614 -12.69 -4.91 -2.42
C ASP A 614 -13.83 -4.55 -1.45
N ALA A 615 -13.52 -4.43 -0.17
CA ALA A 615 -14.49 -4.01 0.85
C ALA A 615 -14.89 -2.55 0.68
N LEU A 616 -13.94 -1.70 0.28
CA LEU A 616 -14.17 -0.30 -0.01
C LEU A 616 -15.19 -0.17 -1.14
N SER A 617 -15.00 -0.85 -2.27
CA SER A 617 -15.96 -0.85 -3.38
C SER A 617 -17.34 -1.38 -2.99
N ALA A 618 -17.41 -2.29 -2.01
CA ALA A 618 -18.68 -2.80 -1.49
C ALA A 618 -19.36 -1.85 -0.47
N SER A 619 -18.69 -0.81 0.02
CA SER A 619 -19.19 0.06 1.08
C SER A 619 -20.48 0.79 0.69
N ALA A 620 -20.54 1.36 -0.51
CA ALA A 620 -21.71 2.09 -0.98
C ALA A 620 -22.96 1.19 -1.16
N PRO A 621 -22.89 0.05 -1.88
CA PRO A 621 -24.06 -0.83 -2.00
C PRO A 621 -24.42 -1.50 -0.67
N ALA A 622 -23.43 -1.87 0.15
CA ALA A 622 -23.67 -2.40 1.49
C ALA A 622 -24.53 -1.43 2.31
N ALA A 623 -24.15 -0.15 2.28
CA ALA A 623 -24.82 0.87 3.04
C ALA A 623 -26.21 1.21 2.49
N ALA A 624 -26.34 1.36 1.17
CA ALA A 624 -27.62 1.62 0.50
C ALA A 624 -28.69 0.56 0.83
N LEU A 625 -28.26 -0.71 0.96
CA LEU A 625 -29.14 -1.85 1.21
C LEU A 625 -29.19 -2.27 2.69
N GLY A 626 -28.47 -1.58 3.58
CA GLY A 626 -28.37 -1.95 4.99
C GLY A 626 -27.74 -3.33 5.24
N ILE A 627 -26.90 -3.80 4.32
CA ILE A 627 -26.20 -5.10 4.39
C ILE A 627 -24.95 -4.92 5.26
N PRO A 628 -24.81 -5.65 6.39
CA PRO A 628 -23.60 -5.61 7.20
C PRO A 628 -22.39 -6.13 6.43
N ILE A 629 -21.25 -5.47 6.63
CA ILE A 629 -19.94 -5.96 6.18
C ILE A 629 -19.28 -6.70 7.34
N LEU A 630 -18.89 -7.95 7.11
CA LEU A 630 -18.11 -8.77 8.02
C LEU A 630 -16.71 -8.98 7.44
N LEU A 631 -15.73 -9.17 8.31
CA LEU A 631 -14.34 -9.36 7.90
C LEU A 631 -13.87 -10.78 8.18
N THR A 632 -12.98 -11.26 7.32
CA THR A 632 -12.33 -12.57 7.44
C THR A 632 -10.87 -12.49 7.06
N ASP A 633 -10.06 -13.37 7.63
CA ASP A 633 -8.74 -13.67 7.08
C ASP A 633 -8.88 -14.59 5.88
N GLN A 634 -7.83 -14.72 5.06
CA GLN A 634 -7.88 -15.47 3.80
C GLN A 634 -8.41 -16.91 4.00
N GLY A 635 -7.85 -17.67 4.94
CA GLY A 635 -8.15 -19.09 5.14
C GLY A 635 -9.02 -19.40 6.35
N THR A 636 -9.27 -18.42 7.21
CA THR A 636 -9.89 -18.63 8.52
C THR A 636 -11.06 -17.68 8.68
N LEU A 637 -12.26 -18.25 8.87
CA LEU A 637 -13.46 -17.48 9.17
C LEU A 637 -13.51 -17.24 10.70
N PRO A 638 -13.35 -15.98 11.17
CA PRO A 638 -13.30 -15.69 12.61
C PRO A 638 -14.59 -16.08 13.32
N GLU A 639 -14.48 -16.44 14.60
CA GLU A 639 -15.64 -16.88 15.38
C GLU A 639 -16.69 -15.78 15.53
N SER A 640 -16.27 -14.52 15.68
CA SER A 640 -17.17 -13.37 15.70
C SER A 640 -17.99 -13.24 14.41
N THR A 641 -17.36 -13.48 13.26
CA THR A 641 -18.04 -13.51 11.95
C THR A 641 -19.03 -14.68 11.85
N LYS A 642 -18.62 -15.90 12.23
CA LYS A 642 -19.52 -17.07 12.26
C LYS A 642 -20.74 -16.84 13.15
N GLN A 643 -20.54 -16.23 14.32
CA GLN A 643 -21.62 -15.96 15.25
C GLN A 643 -22.62 -14.97 14.66
N VAL A 644 -22.17 -13.92 13.95
CA VAL A 644 -23.10 -13.00 13.27
C VAL A 644 -23.87 -13.71 12.16
N LEU A 645 -23.22 -14.56 11.35
CA LEU A 645 -23.91 -15.35 10.31
C LEU A 645 -25.06 -16.18 10.88
N LYS A 646 -24.82 -16.83 12.02
CA LYS A 646 -25.82 -17.63 12.74
C LYS A 646 -26.92 -16.77 13.36
N ASP A 647 -26.54 -15.76 14.14
CA ASP A 647 -27.47 -14.91 14.90
C ASP A 647 -28.43 -14.15 13.97
N PHE A 648 -27.92 -13.68 12.83
CA PHE A 648 -28.71 -12.93 11.86
C PHE A 648 -29.49 -13.83 10.90
N LYS A 649 -29.35 -15.16 11.05
CA LYS A 649 -29.97 -16.17 10.17
C LYS A 649 -29.69 -15.86 8.71
N VAL A 650 -28.42 -15.61 8.41
CA VAL A 650 -27.96 -15.25 7.07
C VAL A 650 -28.29 -16.38 6.10
N THR A 651 -28.83 -16.03 4.93
CA THR A 651 -29.13 -16.95 3.83
C THR A 651 -28.39 -16.60 2.55
N LYS A 652 -27.73 -15.42 2.52
CA LYS A 652 -26.94 -14.95 1.39
C LYS A 652 -25.66 -14.26 1.85
N THR A 653 -24.53 -14.67 1.31
CA THR A 653 -23.23 -14.08 1.61
C THR A 653 -22.57 -13.61 0.32
N TYR A 654 -22.41 -12.29 0.15
CA TYR A 654 -21.64 -11.72 -0.95
C TYR A 654 -20.17 -11.71 -0.56
N ILE A 655 -19.35 -12.54 -1.22
CA ILE A 655 -17.91 -12.58 -0.97
C ILE A 655 -17.26 -11.59 -1.92
N VAL A 656 -16.77 -10.48 -1.39
CA VAL A 656 -16.14 -9.42 -2.20
C VAL A 656 -14.63 -9.57 -2.12
N GLY A 657 -14.04 -9.99 -3.24
CA GLY A 657 -12.62 -10.26 -3.35
C GLY A 657 -12.29 -11.64 -3.91
N GLY A 658 -11.17 -11.70 -4.63
CA GLY A 658 -10.70 -12.91 -5.28
C GLY A 658 -10.22 -13.97 -4.28
N LYS A 659 -9.88 -15.16 -4.80
CA LYS A 659 -9.44 -16.32 -3.99
C LYS A 659 -8.17 -16.08 -3.16
N PHE A 660 -7.37 -15.05 -3.45
CA PHE A 660 -6.21 -14.64 -2.64
C PHE A 660 -6.57 -13.77 -1.44
N ALA A 661 -7.69 -13.04 -1.54
CA ALA A 661 -8.19 -12.23 -0.44
C ALA A 661 -9.03 -13.09 0.51
N ILE A 662 -9.84 -14.00 -0.04
CA ILE A 662 -10.75 -14.89 0.70
C ILE A 662 -10.76 -16.25 0.01
N SER A 663 -10.41 -17.32 0.74
CA SER A 663 -10.28 -18.68 0.21
C SER A 663 -11.54 -19.15 -0.49
N ALA A 664 -11.37 -19.83 -1.63
CA ALA A 664 -12.45 -20.49 -2.36
C ALA A 664 -13.06 -21.68 -1.59
N ALA A 665 -12.39 -22.15 -0.54
CA ALA A 665 -12.91 -23.21 0.33
C ALA A 665 -14.12 -22.76 1.17
N PHE A 666 -14.37 -21.45 1.28
CA PHE A 666 -15.53 -20.95 2.00
C PHE A 666 -16.82 -21.14 1.19
N ASP A 667 -16.76 -20.91 -0.12
CA ASP A 667 -17.89 -20.97 -1.06
C ASP A 667 -17.94 -22.23 -1.91
N SER A 668 -17.02 -23.19 -1.73
CA SER A 668 -17.14 -24.53 -2.29
C SER A 668 -18.31 -25.30 -1.67
N ALA A 669 -18.80 -26.33 -2.36
CA ALA A 669 -19.76 -27.26 -1.79
C ALA A 669 -19.23 -27.86 -0.47
N GLY A 670 -20.03 -27.78 0.60
CA GLY A 670 -19.62 -28.20 1.96
C GLY A 670 -18.67 -27.22 2.67
N GLY A 671 -18.33 -26.07 2.06
CA GLY A 671 -17.51 -25.02 2.66
C GLY A 671 -18.21 -24.28 3.80
N ALA A 672 -17.44 -23.49 4.55
CA ALA A 672 -17.92 -22.78 5.74
C ALA A 672 -19.09 -21.81 5.49
N LEU A 673 -19.25 -21.34 4.24
CA LEU A 673 -20.34 -20.46 3.82
C LEU A 673 -21.42 -21.17 3.00
N ALA A 674 -21.31 -22.48 2.74
CA ALA A 674 -22.22 -23.21 1.85
C ALA A 674 -23.69 -23.11 2.29
N SER A 675 -23.96 -23.15 3.60
CA SER A 675 -25.29 -22.99 4.18
C SER A 675 -25.80 -21.54 4.19
N TYR A 676 -24.96 -20.58 3.82
CA TYR A 676 -25.22 -19.14 3.87
C TYR A 676 -25.28 -18.52 2.47
N GLY A 677 -25.58 -19.32 1.43
CA GLY A 677 -25.81 -18.89 0.05
C GLY A 677 -24.71 -18.03 -0.53
N PRO A 678 -23.47 -18.53 -0.66
CA PRO A 678 -22.34 -17.71 -1.04
C PRO A 678 -22.43 -17.29 -2.52
N LEU A 679 -22.11 -16.03 -2.80
CA LEU A 679 -21.91 -15.50 -4.15
C LEU A 679 -20.65 -14.64 -4.16
N ARG A 680 -19.64 -15.07 -4.91
CA ARG A 680 -18.39 -14.33 -5.04
C ARG A 680 -18.47 -13.28 -6.15
N LEU A 681 -18.18 -12.04 -5.78
CA LEU A 681 -18.02 -10.90 -6.68
C LEU A 681 -16.53 -10.53 -6.70
N ALA A 682 -15.82 -10.96 -7.73
CA ALA A 682 -14.37 -10.78 -7.82
C ALA A 682 -13.90 -10.75 -9.28
N GLY A 683 -12.87 -9.95 -9.55
CA GLY A 683 -12.12 -9.98 -10.80
C GLY A 683 -10.63 -10.21 -10.56
N GLN A 684 -9.81 -9.99 -11.60
CA GLN A 684 -8.36 -10.22 -11.52
C GLN A 684 -7.66 -9.09 -10.75
N THR A 685 -8.19 -7.87 -10.85
CA THR A 685 -7.70 -6.68 -10.13
C THR A 685 -8.75 -6.11 -9.20
N LYS A 686 -8.33 -5.20 -8.30
CA LYS A 686 -9.24 -4.41 -7.45
C LYS A 686 -10.27 -3.60 -8.25
N TYR A 687 -9.90 -3.16 -9.46
CA TYR A 687 -10.81 -2.43 -10.34
C TYR A 687 -11.83 -3.37 -11.00
N ASP A 688 -11.41 -4.58 -11.37
CA ASP A 688 -12.31 -5.59 -11.91
C ASP A 688 -13.31 -6.05 -10.86
N THR A 689 -12.85 -6.30 -9.62
CA THR A 689 -13.72 -6.61 -8.48
C THR A 689 -14.71 -5.49 -8.22
N MET A 690 -14.25 -4.23 -8.22
CA MET A 690 -15.13 -3.07 -8.13
C MET A 690 -16.21 -3.09 -9.22
N LEU A 691 -15.85 -3.36 -10.47
CA LEU A 691 -16.82 -3.44 -11.56
C LEU A 691 -17.80 -4.61 -11.39
N GLN A 692 -17.37 -5.77 -10.89
CA GLN A 692 -18.28 -6.87 -10.58
C GLN A 692 -19.29 -6.47 -9.50
N ILE A 693 -18.83 -5.77 -8.45
CA ILE A 693 -19.69 -5.27 -7.37
C ILE A 693 -20.70 -4.26 -7.91
N VAL A 694 -20.24 -3.22 -8.60
CA VAL A 694 -21.09 -2.13 -9.09
C VAL A 694 -22.11 -2.65 -10.11
N LYS A 695 -21.71 -3.55 -11.03
CA LYS A 695 -22.64 -4.18 -11.98
C LYS A 695 -23.66 -5.09 -11.30
N HIS A 696 -23.24 -5.83 -10.26
CA HIS A 696 -24.14 -6.74 -9.55
C HIS A 696 -25.23 -5.99 -8.79
N PHE A 697 -24.84 -4.97 -8.02
CA PHE A 697 -25.79 -4.20 -7.22
C PHE A 697 -26.56 -3.16 -8.05
N ASN A 698 -26.04 -2.76 -9.22
CA ASN A 698 -26.69 -1.90 -10.20
C ASN A 698 -27.33 -0.65 -9.56
N GLN A 699 -26.57 0.03 -8.72
CA GLN A 699 -27.01 1.25 -8.03
C GLN A 699 -27.34 2.35 -9.04
N ASP A 700 -28.26 3.25 -8.68
CA ASP A 700 -28.62 4.40 -9.51
C ASP A 700 -27.39 5.26 -9.80
N PRO A 701 -26.96 5.37 -11.08
CA PRO A 701 -25.76 6.10 -11.44
C PRO A 701 -26.01 7.62 -11.55
N LYS A 702 -27.20 8.14 -11.22
CA LYS A 702 -27.50 9.59 -11.31
C LYS A 702 -26.43 10.46 -10.66
N SER A 703 -25.85 9.99 -9.56
CA SER A 703 -24.60 10.51 -9.03
C SER A 703 -23.60 9.39 -8.74
N ILE A 704 -22.33 9.60 -9.07
CA ILE A 704 -21.24 8.65 -8.82
C ILE A 704 -20.17 9.25 -7.92
N VAL A 705 -19.51 8.41 -7.11
CA VAL A 705 -18.38 8.81 -6.26
C VAL A 705 -17.13 8.07 -6.73
N ILE A 706 -16.03 8.78 -6.89
CA ILE A 706 -14.77 8.26 -7.42
C ILE A 706 -13.68 8.46 -6.37
N ALA A 707 -13.03 7.37 -5.98
CA ALA A 707 -11.89 7.36 -5.08
C ALA A 707 -10.70 6.63 -5.72
N THR A 708 -9.52 6.77 -5.14
CA THR A 708 -8.36 6.00 -5.59
C THR A 708 -8.42 4.57 -5.08
N GLY A 709 -7.95 3.62 -5.89
CA GLY A 709 -7.69 2.26 -5.45
C GLY A 709 -6.32 2.06 -4.80
N GLU A 710 -5.51 3.11 -4.68
CA GLU A 710 -4.12 3.04 -4.17
C GLU A 710 -4.00 3.34 -2.68
N THR A 711 -4.93 4.11 -2.11
CA THR A 711 -5.02 4.44 -0.68
C THR A 711 -6.48 4.33 -0.23
N PHE A 712 -6.73 4.33 1.08
CA PHE A 712 -8.06 4.01 1.63
C PHE A 712 -8.79 5.19 2.28
N ALA A 713 -8.08 6.19 2.79
CA ALA A 713 -8.66 7.15 3.74
C ALA A 713 -9.78 8.02 3.11
N ASP A 714 -9.56 8.53 1.89
CA ASP A 714 -10.55 9.31 1.15
C ASP A 714 -11.75 8.45 0.74
N GLY A 715 -11.52 7.21 0.31
CA GLY A 715 -12.62 6.31 -0.07
C GLY A 715 -13.42 5.80 1.13
N LEU A 716 -12.82 5.71 2.32
CA LEU A 716 -13.49 5.24 3.53
C LEU A 716 -14.56 6.23 3.98
N THR A 717 -14.20 7.51 4.01
CA THR A 717 -15.12 8.63 4.29
C THR A 717 -16.10 8.82 3.13
N GLY A 718 -15.59 8.66 1.91
CA GLY A 718 -16.36 8.60 0.66
C GLY A 718 -17.44 7.53 0.63
N GLY A 719 -17.21 6.35 1.22
CA GLY A 719 -18.19 5.28 1.29
C GLY A 719 -19.42 5.66 2.11
N ALA A 720 -19.23 6.36 3.23
CA ALA A 720 -20.32 6.92 4.03
C ALA A 720 -21.09 8.01 3.26
N PHE A 721 -20.38 8.82 2.48
CA PHE A 721 -20.98 9.86 1.64
C PHE A 721 -21.78 9.27 0.45
N ALA A 722 -21.18 8.35 -0.31
CA ALA A 722 -21.84 7.64 -1.41
C ALA A 722 -23.12 6.93 -0.94
N ALA A 723 -23.10 6.43 0.30
CA ALA A 723 -24.27 5.79 0.90
C ALA A 723 -25.47 6.75 1.09
N LEU A 724 -25.26 8.06 1.27
CA LEU A 724 -26.35 9.03 1.48
C LEU A 724 -27.34 9.01 0.31
N SER A 725 -26.83 9.09 -0.92
CA SER A 725 -27.60 9.05 -2.17
C SER A 725 -27.75 7.64 -2.74
N GLY A 726 -27.09 6.64 -2.17
CA GLY A 726 -27.04 5.29 -2.74
C GLY A 726 -26.23 5.23 -4.03
N SER A 727 -25.31 6.18 -4.24
CA SER A 727 -24.45 6.30 -5.40
C SER A 727 -23.47 5.13 -5.50
N PRO A 728 -23.17 4.62 -6.70
CA PRO A 728 -22.05 3.70 -6.88
C PRO A 728 -20.73 4.42 -6.57
N MET A 729 -19.81 3.68 -5.94
CA MET A 729 -18.44 4.14 -5.74
C MET A 729 -17.49 3.40 -6.67
N LEU A 730 -16.77 4.15 -7.49
CA LEU A 730 -15.76 3.64 -8.42
C LEU A 730 -14.37 3.88 -7.86
N LEU A 731 -13.51 2.88 -8.04
CA LEU A 731 -12.08 3.01 -7.75
C LEU A 731 -11.31 3.17 -9.05
N ILE A 732 -10.37 4.11 -9.08
CA ILE A 732 -9.46 4.33 -10.22
C ILE A 732 -8.00 4.42 -9.76
N PRO A 733 -7.01 4.22 -10.65
CA PRO A 733 -5.62 4.51 -10.31
C PRO A 733 -5.38 6.02 -10.20
N LYS A 734 -4.23 6.41 -9.63
CA LYS A 734 -3.81 7.81 -9.51
C LYS A 734 -3.74 8.51 -10.88
N GLU A 735 -3.23 7.79 -11.88
CA GLU A 735 -3.06 8.26 -13.26
C GLU A 735 -3.68 7.26 -14.24
N GLY A 736 -4.41 7.80 -15.21
CA GLY A 736 -5.23 7.05 -16.14
C GLY A 736 -6.51 6.48 -15.51
N VAL A 737 -7.33 5.86 -16.34
CA VAL A 737 -8.49 5.06 -15.92
C VAL A 737 -8.35 3.73 -16.64
N ASN A 738 -8.53 2.59 -15.95
CA ASN A 738 -8.43 1.30 -16.63
C ASN A 738 -9.53 1.16 -17.70
N VAL A 739 -9.21 0.49 -18.80
CA VAL A 739 -10.07 0.43 -19.99
C VAL A 739 -11.50 -0.04 -19.67
N ASP A 740 -11.65 -1.03 -18.80
CA ASP A 740 -12.97 -1.55 -18.41
C ASP A 740 -13.78 -0.55 -17.57
N THR A 741 -13.12 0.27 -16.74
CA THR A 741 -13.77 1.34 -16.01
C THR A 741 -14.12 2.51 -16.92
N GLN A 742 -13.29 2.81 -17.94
CA GLN A 742 -13.66 3.78 -18.98
C GLN A 742 -14.91 3.31 -19.73
N ALA A 743 -14.94 2.05 -20.19
CA ALA A 743 -16.10 1.49 -20.88
C ALA A 743 -17.35 1.49 -19.98
N PHE A 744 -17.18 1.21 -18.68
CA PHE A 744 -18.27 1.33 -17.72
C PHE A 744 -18.75 2.78 -17.60
N LEU A 745 -17.86 3.75 -17.44
CA LEU A 745 -18.19 5.18 -17.40
C LEU A 745 -18.92 5.63 -18.67
N THR A 746 -18.49 5.19 -19.85
CA THR A 746 -19.19 5.46 -21.12
C THR A 746 -20.62 4.94 -21.09
N SER A 747 -20.86 3.75 -20.50
CA SER A 747 -22.22 3.20 -20.37
C SER A 747 -23.14 3.98 -19.42
N LEU A 748 -22.55 4.87 -18.59
CA LEU A 748 -23.26 5.79 -17.70
C LEU A 748 -23.53 7.16 -18.33
N SER A 749 -23.00 7.43 -19.52
CA SER A 749 -23.27 8.68 -20.21
C SER A 749 -24.76 8.89 -20.45
N GLY A 750 -25.21 10.14 -20.30
CA GLY A 750 -26.62 10.53 -20.32
C GLY A 750 -27.44 10.04 -19.12
N LYS A 751 -26.86 9.25 -18.21
CA LYS A 751 -27.51 8.81 -16.95
C LYS A 751 -26.91 9.50 -15.72
N THR A 752 -25.61 9.75 -15.73
CA THR A 752 -24.91 10.44 -14.65
C THR A 752 -25.05 11.95 -14.81
N THR A 753 -25.50 12.63 -13.75
CA THR A 753 -25.62 14.11 -13.71
C THR A 753 -24.60 14.74 -12.76
N LYS A 754 -24.12 13.98 -11.77
CA LYS A 754 -23.13 14.44 -10.78
C LYS A 754 -22.03 13.42 -10.56
N THR A 755 -20.79 13.89 -10.51
CA THR A 755 -19.62 13.06 -10.26
C THR A 755 -18.79 13.71 -9.16
N TYR A 756 -18.50 12.96 -8.10
CA TYR A 756 -17.65 13.42 -7.01
C TYR A 756 -16.29 12.73 -7.07
N ILE A 757 -15.20 13.49 -7.13
CA ILE A 757 -13.83 12.96 -7.06
C ILE A 757 -13.27 13.25 -5.67
N LEU A 758 -12.85 12.19 -4.97
CA LEU A 758 -12.34 12.29 -3.61
C LEU A 758 -10.81 12.33 -3.60
N GLY A 759 -10.27 13.31 -2.88
CA GLY A 759 -8.83 13.51 -2.73
C GLY A 759 -8.24 14.50 -3.72
N GLY A 760 -7.07 15.04 -3.36
CA GLY A 760 -6.36 16.05 -4.14
C GLY A 760 -5.76 15.50 -5.45
N THR A 761 -5.17 16.38 -6.25
CA THR A 761 -4.52 16.01 -7.53
C THR A 761 -3.32 15.07 -7.37
N GLY A 762 -2.71 15.02 -6.18
CA GLY A 762 -1.69 14.04 -5.83
C GLY A 762 -2.22 12.60 -5.64
N VAL A 763 -3.54 12.44 -5.47
CA VAL A 763 -4.25 11.18 -5.23
C VAL A 763 -4.97 10.68 -6.49
N ILE A 764 -5.67 11.58 -7.19
CA ILE A 764 -6.26 11.38 -8.52
C ILE A 764 -5.91 12.61 -9.36
N CYS A 765 -5.08 12.46 -10.39
CA CYS A 765 -4.58 13.61 -11.15
C CYS A 765 -5.67 14.33 -11.96
N SER A 766 -5.40 15.57 -12.35
CA SER A 766 -6.33 16.38 -13.15
C SER A 766 -6.62 15.77 -14.53
N ASN A 767 -5.70 14.99 -15.10
CA ASN A 767 -5.92 14.30 -16.36
C ASN A 767 -7.03 13.24 -16.24
N ASN A 768 -7.14 12.57 -15.09
CA ASN A 768 -8.21 11.61 -14.83
C ASN A 768 -9.55 12.33 -14.76
N GLU A 769 -9.60 13.43 -14.02
CA GLU A 769 -10.80 14.26 -13.91
C GLU A 769 -11.29 14.75 -15.27
N LYS A 770 -10.37 15.27 -16.10
CA LYS A 770 -10.68 15.67 -17.47
C LYS A 770 -11.21 14.49 -18.30
N LEU A 771 -10.52 13.35 -18.28
CA LEU A 771 -10.93 12.15 -19.02
C LEU A 771 -12.32 11.66 -18.61
N ILE A 772 -12.64 11.67 -17.32
CA ILE A 772 -13.96 11.29 -16.81
C ILE A 772 -15.03 12.26 -17.29
N GLY A 773 -14.75 13.56 -17.27
CA GLY A 773 -15.64 14.58 -17.83
C GLY A 773 -15.90 14.39 -19.31
N ASP A 774 -14.85 14.17 -20.10
CA ASP A 774 -14.95 13.92 -21.53
C ASP A 774 -15.79 12.65 -21.82
N ILE A 775 -15.60 11.57 -21.04
CA ILE A 775 -16.36 10.32 -21.20
C ILE A 775 -17.85 10.48 -20.87
N LEU A 776 -18.18 11.23 -19.81
CA LEU A 776 -19.56 11.35 -19.33
C LEU A 776 -20.37 12.42 -20.09
N ALA A 777 -19.70 13.31 -20.83
CA ALA A 777 -20.34 14.34 -21.65
C ALA A 777 -20.82 13.83 -23.03
N HIS A 778 -20.39 12.65 -23.46
CA HIS A 778 -20.68 12.02 -24.76
C HIS A 778 -21.45 10.73 -24.61
#